data_AF-A0A1B6DFX1-F1
#
_entry.id   AF-A0A1B6DFX1-F1
#
_cell.length_a   1.000
_cell.length_b   1.000
_cell.length_c   1.000
_cell.angle_alpha   90.00
_cell.angle_beta   90.00
_cell.angle_gamma   90.00
#
_symmetry.space_group_name_H-M   'P 1'
#
loop_
_entity.id
_entity.type
_entity.pdbx_description
1 polymer ?
#
loop_
_entity_poly.entity_id
_entity_poly.type
_entity_poly.pdbx_seq_one_letter_code
_entity_poly.pdbx_strand_id
1 'polypeptide(L)'
;METRKKYSSLEKVDALETQIYSCKPASLSDIEKIKQLVTQFTNELFGDCCIETLIKEKQCLCLHKSSEELGMFIAFSYSPNIPVLPDFKWEQWLKKLYRLTNITSWNSIFIHYLVCSVDGISYMPYILRSMYKDNIFLKHVLLTAPPNINIDGFFGSLFTKVIQMSEEKPDKCQSLYIHNRHKSISKLMIHKATEEENADYIQIIEQNSPLLVNKYGKDFFGDLIAAYSGLEKTFLAAEKVKGFCVGIMSLAPVNSYDLIIHHFDVRPYHGFCKPEEEEEKIEFKFFCSESQNSISNSLENINLVEVINPKIEFDDSSPHYESNTDTIDTVKSTFIFQDEGVEFQIIDDFVTKFIDDFITIKTHFSVYQIAPQHYASHLVNLEDIDKDATDFWTFSLARNIARQSINKKMSLPEINDSPSIKSPPLCIGNAFLIEIFAMDPNIDGRCSHDLLEAAFECFPTKDYCLLTQPSKYSTFPLIQYFTRVVTNQKKSFPHELYFIHRNGVFANFSVRCAHISDFKIIAAIISHVHNSELILNDLLLALTTSSNKSSLSYVFLSENSIVGFTVITPEYITNYLKAFYNIQDLMDNFHYQNKSNGLIMHFLLSPIFLKFSSFFLRETLRLSSLKGLFYILHPLTNQLFPLDFSLVSVLGEMIAIQPIHPIQYDMESLGKYAPNEEYIKMEPLALYYVNEKITLTKKLEITSKIVIVGGSDTAMAFIESLLFRNSRKHYVYTNITLVAKNGLPNEMQPHQVRDAMFQQRSKYKHEYINKLGLRTYVNIVYGMMTEINRTDKYIVIDDEDNIYYEYLFLFTGLQYQIPLQRNLRKLYSNPNYCRKNIDRYITL
;
A
#
# COMPACT_ATOMS: atom_id res chain seq x y z
N MET A 1 38.78 -21.12 -17.33
CA MET A 1 38.89 -22.00 -16.13
C MET A 1 39.63 -21.33 -14.96
N GLU A 2 40.74 -20.61 -15.19
CA GLU A 2 41.43 -19.84 -14.14
C GLU A 2 40.62 -18.64 -13.62
N THR A 3 39.79 -18.02 -14.46
CA THR A 3 38.80 -16.99 -14.07
C THR A 3 37.66 -17.55 -13.21
N ARG A 4 37.18 -18.78 -13.49
CA ARG A 4 36.24 -19.52 -12.61
C ARG A 4 36.84 -19.85 -11.24
N LYS A 5 38.14 -20.19 -11.17
CA LYS A 5 38.84 -20.34 -9.88
C LYS A 5 38.99 -19.00 -9.14
N LYS A 6 39.14 -17.88 -9.86
CA LYS A 6 39.16 -16.53 -9.28
C LYS A 6 37.82 -16.13 -8.67
N TYR A 7 36.70 -16.47 -9.32
CA TYR A 7 35.35 -16.34 -8.74
C TYR A 7 35.20 -17.19 -7.47
N SER A 8 35.62 -18.46 -7.49
CA SER A 8 35.61 -19.30 -6.28
C SER A 8 36.53 -18.80 -5.16
N SER A 9 37.55 -17.98 -5.49
CA SER A 9 38.46 -17.41 -4.49
C SER A 9 38.02 -16.07 -3.93
N LEU A 10 37.13 -15.35 -4.63
CA LEU A 10 36.40 -14.19 -4.07
C LEU A 10 35.23 -14.65 -3.19
N GLU A 11 34.68 -15.85 -3.46
CA GLU A 11 33.75 -16.59 -2.58
C GLU A 11 34.46 -17.37 -1.46
N LYS A 12 35.80 -17.47 -1.44
CA LYS A 12 36.51 -18.05 -0.27
C LYS A 12 36.41 -17.19 0.99
N VAL A 13 35.81 -16.01 0.92
CA VAL A 13 35.38 -15.23 2.09
C VAL A 13 34.14 -15.87 2.74
N ASP A 14 33.41 -16.73 2.04
CA ASP A 14 32.23 -17.45 2.56
C ASP A 14 32.62 -18.61 3.51
N ALA A 15 33.90 -18.94 3.66
CA ALA A 15 34.33 -19.89 4.71
C ALA A 15 34.08 -19.34 6.14
N LEU A 16 33.93 -18.02 6.30
CA LEU A 16 33.49 -17.37 7.55
C LEU A 16 31.96 -17.38 7.73
N GLU A 17 31.16 -17.83 6.75
CA GLU A 17 29.71 -18.08 6.93
C GLU A 17 29.44 -19.18 7.96
N THR A 18 30.45 -19.96 8.34
CA THR A 18 30.32 -21.08 9.28
C THR A 18 30.07 -20.68 10.74
N GLN A 19 30.04 -19.38 11.11
CA GLN A 19 29.74 -18.93 12.47
C GLN A 19 28.48 -18.05 12.64
N ILE A 20 27.83 -17.63 11.54
CA ILE A 20 26.58 -16.85 11.59
C ILE A 20 25.39 -17.79 11.43
N TYR A 21 24.56 -17.94 12.47
CA TYR A 21 23.43 -18.87 12.42
C TYR A 21 22.09 -18.16 12.14
N SER A 22 21.91 -16.92 12.63
CA SER A 22 20.70 -16.14 12.28
C SER A 22 20.82 -14.63 12.52
N CYS A 23 20.21 -13.85 11.64
CA CYS A 23 19.89 -12.43 11.85
C CYS A 23 18.37 -12.30 11.90
N LYS A 24 17.84 -11.76 13.00
CA LYS A 24 16.38 -11.57 13.19
C LYS A 24 16.06 -10.16 13.71
N PRO A 25 14.86 -9.64 13.44
CA PRO A 25 14.37 -8.45 14.12
C PRO A 25 14.44 -8.64 15.64
N ALA A 26 14.86 -7.60 16.36
CA ALA A 26 14.91 -7.64 17.81
C ALA A 26 13.49 -7.71 18.41
N SER A 27 13.35 -8.51 19.46
CA SER A 27 12.11 -8.72 20.19
C SER A 27 12.28 -8.35 21.66
N LEU A 28 11.18 -8.09 22.36
CA LEU A 28 11.22 -7.75 23.80
C LEU A 28 11.86 -8.87 24.65
N SER A 29 11.79 -10.12 24.21
CA SER A 29 12.49 -11.24 24.86
C SER A 29 14.01 -11.18 24.76
N ASP A 30 14.58 -10.39 23.85
CA ASP A 30 16.04 -10.29 23.68
C ASP A 30 16.67 -9.27 24.66
N ILE A 31 15.87 -8.48 25.39
CA ILE A 31 16.34 -7.35 26.24
C ILE A 31 17.42 -7.78 27.23
N GLU A 32 17.22 -8.87 27.96
CA GLU A 32 18.18 -9.30 28.99
C GLU A 32 19.52 -9.75 28.38
N LYS A 33 19.49 -10.39 27.20
CA LYS A 33 20.70 -10.74 26.45
C LYS A 33 21.44 -9.49 25.94
N ILE A 34 20.70 -8.47 25.50
CA ILE A 34 21.28 -7.21 25.04
C ILE A 34 21.97 -6.48 26.19
N LYS A 35 21.33 -6.40 27.36
CA LYS A 35 21.91 -5.77 28.57
C LYS A 35 23.23 -6.40 29.00
N GLN A 36 23.39 -7.71 28.83
CA GLN A 36 24.64 -8.41 29.14
C GLN A 36 25.83 -7.99 28.25
N LEU A 37 25.56 -7.46 27.06
CA LEU A 37 26.59 -6.96 26.14
C LEU A 37 26.92 -5.47 26.33
N VAL A 38 26.16 -4.75 27.15
CA VAL A 38 26.38 -3.32 27.40
C VAL A 38 27.67 -3.16 28.22
N THR A 39 28.60 -2.38 27.69
CA THR A 39 29.87 -2.06 28.34
C THR A 39 29.94 -0.57 28.67
N GLN A 40 30.90 -0.16 29.51
CA GLN A 40 31.17 1.26 29.78
C GLN A 40 31.42 2.04 28.48
N PHE A 41 32.17 1.46 27.54
CA PHE A 41 32.41 2.06 26.22
C PHE A 41 31.12 2.28 25.42
N THR A 42 30.14 1.39 25.56
CA THR A 42 28.82 1.55 24.93
C THR A 42 28.11 2.79 25.45
N ASN A 43 28.09 2.96 26.78
CA ASN A 43 27.45 4.10 27.43
C ASN A 43 28.18 5.41 27.12
N GLU A 44 29.50 5.39 27.01
CA GLU A 44 30.29 6.56 26.56
C GLU A 44 29.92 6.95 25.11
N LEU A 45 29.79 5.98 24.21
CA LEU A 45 29.53 6.22 22.79
C LEU A 45 28.09 6.64 22.49
N PHE A 46 27.09 5.97 23.08
CA PHE A 46 25.68 6.15 22.74
C PHE A 46 24.83 6.80 23.84
N GLY A 47 25.38 6.96 25.05
CA GLY A 47 24.65 7.38 26.23
C GLY A 47 23.77 6.27 26.82
N ASP A 48 23.13 6.59 27.95
CA ASP A 48 22.15 5.71 28.57
C ASP A 48 20.87 5.69 27.73
N CYS A 49 20.43 4.49 27.32
CA CYS A 49 19.22 4.31 26.54
C CYS A 49 18.33 3.19 27.10
N CYS A 50 17.02 3.35 26.94
CA CYS A 50 16.06 2.29 27.22
C CYS A 50 15.97 1.35 26.01
N ILE A 51 16.48 0.12 26.15
CA ILE A 51 16.46 -0.89 25.07
C ILE A 51 15.02 -1.23 24.64
N GLU A 52 14.06 -1.23 25.58
CA GLU A 52 12.65 -1.45 25.25
C GLU A 52 12.11 -0.38 24.28
N THR A 53 12.40 0.89 24.56
CA THR A 53 12.02 2.02 23.70
C THR A 53 12.65 1.89 22.31
N LEU A 54 13.94 1.52 22.24
CA LEU A 54 14.61 1.29 20.95
C LEU A 54 13.90 0.18 20.14
N ILE A 55 13.59 -0.95 20.76
CA ILE A 55 12.92 -2.07 20.08
C ILE A 55 11.52 -1.67 19.58
N LYS A 56 10.80 -0.81 20.30
CA LYS A 56 9.45 -0.34 19.91
C LYS A 56 9.49 0.70 18.80
N GLU A 57 10.47 1.62 18.82
CA GLU A 57 10.45 2.82 17.98
C GLU A 57 11.40 2.78 16.78
N LYS A 58 12.47 1.98 16.86
CA LYS A 58 13.54 1.92 15.87
C LYS A 58 13.58 0.57 15.17
N GLN A 59 14.25 0.51 14.03
CA GLN A 59 14.55 -0.76 13.38
C GLN A 59 15.76 -1.40 14.07
N CYS A 60 15.50 -2.46 14.83
CA CYS A 60 16.52 -3.17 15.58
C CYS A 60 16.74 -4.58 15.04
N LEU A 61 18.00 -4.98 14.90
CA LEU A 61 18.40 -6.32 14.47
C LEU A 61 19.27 -6.97 15.54
N CYS A 62 19.03 -8.26 15.77
CA CYS A 62 19.85 -9.13 16.62
C CYS A 62 20.54 -10.19 15.76
N LEU A 63 21.85 -10.28 15.89
CA LEU A 63 22.67 -11.33 15.28
C LEU A 63 23.00 -12.39 16.33
N HIS A 64 22.67 -13.65 16.04
CA HIS A 64 22.95 -14.79 16.92
C HIS A 64 24.05 -15.68 16.33
N LYS A 65 24.97 -16.10 17.19
CA LYS A 65 26.01 -17.10 16.89
C LYS A 65 25.39 -18.50 16.81
N SER A 66 26.16 -19.48 16.33
CA SER A 66 25.77 -20.91 16.28
C SER A 66 25.38 -21.51 17.64
N SER A 67 25.78 -20.89 18.74
CA SER A 67 25.41 -21.25 20.12
C SER A 67 24.08 -20.65 20.61
N GLU A 68 23.30 -19.97 19.75
CA GLU A 68 22.16 -19.10 20.13
C GLU A 68 22.53 -17.93 21.07
N GLU A 69 23.82 -17.68 21.24
CA GLU A 69 24.34 -16.52 21.96
C GLU A 69 24.19 -15.26 21.09
N LEU A 70 23.80 -14.15 21.72
CA LEU A 70 23.68 -12.86 21.04
C LEU A 70 25.09 -12.34 20.71
N GLY A 71 25.43 -12.27 19.42
CA GLY A 71 26.71 -11.77 18.95
C GLY A 71 26.73 -10.24 18.79
N MET A 72 25.60 -9.65 18.38
CA MET A 72 25.46 -8.22 18.15
C MET A 72 23.98 -7.78 18.17
N PHE A 73 23.73 -6.58 18.68
CA PHE A 73 22.47 -5.85 18.53
C PHE A 73 22.75 -4.47 17.94
N ILE A 74 22.00 -4.11 16.91
CA ILE A 74 22.13 -2.82 16.22
C ILE A 74 20.75 -2.19 16.04
N ALA A 75 20.66 -0.88 16.31
CA ALA A 75 19.47 -0.07 16.08
C ALA A 75 19.78 1.00 15.03
N PHE A 76 18.92 1.09 14.02
CA PHE A 76 19.01 2.11 12.97
C PHE A 76 17.95 3.20 13.15
N SER A 77 18.30 4.42 12.75
CA SER A 77 17.45 5.62 12.81
C SER A 77 17.74 6.55 11.63
N TYR A 78 16.78 7.35 11.21
CA TYR A 78 17.00 8.40 10.19
C TYR A 78 17.48 9.73 10.77
N SER A 79 17.64 9.78 12.09
CA SER A 79 18.30 10.87 12.78
C SER A 79 19.49 10.38 13.60
N PRO A 80 20.54 11.21 13.73
CA PRO A 80 21.70 10.88 14.54
C PRO A 80 21.32 10.78 16.02
N ASN A 81 22.03 9.96 16.79
CA ASN A 81 21.90 9.89 18.24
C ASN A 81 22.63 11.10 18.89
N ILE A 82 22.04 12.29 18.76
CA ILE A 82 22.55 13.53 19.35
C ILE A 82 21.37 14.23 20.04
N PRO A 83 21.21 14.10 21.36
CA PRO A 83 20.04 14.62 22.08
C PRO A 83 19.77 16.12 21.89
N VAL A 84 20.82 16.92 21.69
CA VAL A 84 20.73 18.38 21.53
C VAL A 84 20.35 18.79 20.09
N LEU A 85 20.49 17.90 19.11
CA LEU A 85 20.23 18.19 17.71
C LEU A 85 18.79 17.77 17.34
N PRO A 86 17.91 18.71 16.99
CA PRO A 86 16.57 18.34 16.54
C PRO A 86 16.60 17.52 15.25
N ASP A 87 15.77 16.47 15.18
CA ASP A 87 15.68 15.54 14.05
C ASP A 87 15.45 16.27 12.70
N PHE A 88 14.73 17.40 12.69
CA PHE A 88 14.49 18.17 11.47
C PHE A 88 15.71 18.97 10.96
N LYS A 89 16.74 19.19 11.79
CA LYS A 89 17.90 20.05 11.46
C LYS A 89 19.18 19.31 11.09
N TRP A 90 19.23 17.97 11.18
CA TRP A 90 20.51 17.25 11.03
C TRP A 90 21.16 17.43 9.64
N GLU A 91 20.39 17.59 8.57
CA GLU A 91 20.97 17.86 7.24
C GLU A 91 21.71 19.20 7.20
N GLN A 92 21.14 20.25 7.83
CA GLN A 92 21.79 21.55 7.92
C GLN A 92 23.03 21.49 8.81
N TRP A 93 23.00 20.68 9.86
CA TRP A 93 24.13 20.42 10.74
C TRP A 93 25.30 19.77 9.97
N LEU A 94 25.04 18.73 9.16
CA LEU A 94 26.06 18.11 8.31
C LEU A 94 26.66 19.09 7.29
N LYS A 95 25.80 19.86 6.61
CA LYS A 95 26.24 20.86 5.62
C LYS A 95 27.14 21.93 6.25
N LYS A 96 26.77 22.42 7.44
CA LYS A 96 27.51 23.52 8.12
C LYS A 96 28.81 23.06 8.77
N LEU A 97 28.80 21.93 9.50
CA LEU A 97 29.97 21.51 10.28
C LEU A 97 30.94 20.61 9.52
N TYR A 98 30.44 19.84 8.54
CA TYR A 98 31.24 18.83 7.82
C TYR A 98 31.33 19.08 6.30
N ARG A 99 30.67 20.12 5.75
CA ARG A 99 30.58 20.41 4.29
C ARG A 99 30.04 19.25 3.45
N LEU A 100 29.25 18.37 4.05
CA LEU A 100 28.66 17.23 3.34
C LEU A 100 27.32 17.65 2.72
N THR A 101 27.31 17.94 1.42
CA THR A 101 26.11 18.36 0.68
C THR A 101 25.36 17.20 0.04
N ASN A 102 26.04 16.08 -0.25
CA ASN A 102 25.50 14.94 -0.98
C ASN A 102 24.76 13.92 -0.08
N ILE A 103 24.80 14.15 1.24
CA ILE A 103 24.16 13.32 2.26
C ILE A 103 22.83 13.97 2.62
N THR A 104 21.74 13.25 2.38
CA THR A 104 20.36 13.72 2.52
C THR A 104 19.52 12.67 3.24
N SER A 105 18.37 13.07 3.75
CA SER A 105 17.35 12.17 4.31
C SER A 105 16.87 11.10 3.33
N TRP A 106 16.99 11.32 2.03
CA TRP A 106 16.67 10.33 0.99
C TRP A 106 17.65 9.15 0.98
N ASN A 107 18.94 9.41 1.14
CA ASN A 107 20.01 8.46 0.82
C ASN A 107 20.86 8.03 2.02
N SER A 108 20.43 8.33 3.24
CA SER A 108 21.24 8.17 4.45
C SER A 108 20.47 7.58 5.63
N ILE A 109 21.17 6.80 6.46
CA ILE A 109 20.67 6.26 7.72
C ILE A 109 21.78 6.29 8.78
N PHE A 110 21.40 6.38 10.05
CA PHE A 110 22.32 6.41 11.19
C PHE A 110 22.26 5.12 11.99
N ILE A 111 23.42 4.63 12.41
CA ILE A 111 23.53 3.68 13.52
C ILE A 111 23.24 4.48 14.79
N HIS A 112 22.09 4.21 15.40
CA HIS A 112 21.60 4.93 16.56
C HIS A 112 22.10 4.32 17.86
N TYR A 113 22.21 2.99 17.88
CA TYR A 113 22.75 2.23 19.01
C TYR A 113 23.40 0.94 18.51
N LEU A 114 24.50 0.53 19.14
CA LEU A 114 25.20 -0.71 18.82
C LEU A 114 25.79 -1.33 20.08
N VAL A 115 25.55 -2.61 20.30
CA VAL A 115 26.34 -3.46 21.19
C VAL A 115 26.79 -4.69 20.46
N CYS A 116 28.04 -5.11 20.65
CA CYS A 116 28.50 -6.37 20.10
C CYS A 116 29.55 -7.02 20.99
N SER A 117 29.62 -8.35 20.89
CA SER A 117 30.73 -9.12 21.41
C SER A 117 32.03 -8.81 20.65
N VAL A 118 33.18 -9.23 21.19
CA VAL A 118 34.51 -9.01 20.57
C VAL A 118 34.55 -9.50 19.12
N ASP A 119 33.99 -10.68 18.84
CA ASP A 119 33.91 -11.24 17.48
C ASP A 119 32.77 -10.63 16.65
N GLY A 120 31.79 -10.01 17.31
CA GLY A 120 30.55 -9.51 16.72
C GLY A 120 30.78 -8.47 15.62
N ILE A 121 31.85 -7.68 15.75
CA ILE A 121 32.19 -6.61 14.80
C ILE A 121 32.59 -7.14 13.42
N SER A 122 33.16 -8.35 13.37
CA SER A 122 33.54 -9.01 12.11
C SER A 122 32.34 -9.25 11.19
N TYR A 123 31.12 -9.24 11.76
CA TYR A 123 29.88 -9.45 11.03
C TYR A 123 29.21 -8.18 10.50
N MET A 124 29.70 -7.00 10.90
CA MET A 124 29.17 -5.71 10.47
C MET A 124 29.06 -5.58 8.93
N PRO A 125 30.06 -6.01 8.11
CA PRO A 125 29.97 -5.91 6.66
C PRO A 125 28.75 -6.62 6.06
N TYR A 126 28.32 -7.76 6.64
CA TYR A 126 27.17 -8.52 6.14
C TYR A 126 25.85 -7.80 6.42
N ILE A 127 25.70 -7.20 7.61
CA ILE A 127 24.51 -6.41 7.94
C ILE A 127 24.44 -5.15 7.08
N LEU A 128 25.56 -4.45 6.91
CA LEU A 128 25.63 -3.29 6.01
C LEU A 128 25.25 -3.71 4.58
N ARG A 129 25.82 -4.80 4.06
CA ARG A 129 25.48 -5.34 2.74
C ARG A 129 23.99 -5.67 2.63
N SER A 130 23.40 -6.34 3.61
CA SER A 130 21.97 -6.67 3.60
C SER A 130 21.10 -5.41 3.60
N MET A 131 21.41 -4.44 4.45
CA MET A 131 20.66 -3.19 4.56
C MET A 131 20.71 -2.37 3.26
N TYR A 132 21.88 -2.29 2.61
CA TYR A 132 21.99 -1.64 1.30
C TYR A 132 21.23 -2.40 0.22
N LYS A 133 21.21 -3.73 0.25
CA LYS A 133 20.43 -4.51 -0.71
C LYS A 133 18.93 -4.26 -0.52
N ASP A 134 18.44 -4.19 0.72
CA ASP A 134 17.03 -3.89 1.01
C ASP A 134 16.60 -2.44 0.71
N ASN A 135 17.54 -1.50 0.71
CA ASN A 135 17.29 -0.09 0.45
C ASN A 135 18.17 0.41 -0.71
N ILE A 136 17.63 0.40 -1.94
CA ILE A 136 18.41 0.77 -3.14
C ILE A 136 18.94 2.21 -3.09
N PHE A 137 18.12 3.16 -2.65
CA PHE A 137 18.48 4.57 -2.60
C PHE A 137 19.41 4.91 -1.43
N LEU A 138 19.59 3.99 -0.48
CA LEU A 138 20.55 4.17 0.62
C LEU A 138 21.98 4.12 0.06
N LYS A 139 22.70 5.23 0.19
CA LYS A 139 24.08 5.41 -0.25
C LYS A 139 25.06 5.48 0.92
N HIS A 140 24.59 5.96 2.08
CA HIS A 140 25.44 6.24 3.23
C HIS A 140 24.85 5.67 4.52
N VAL A 141 25.69 4.98 5.30
CA VAL A 141 25.39 4.62 6.70
C VAL A 141 26.35 5.40 7.58
N LEU A 142 25.79 6.15 8.52
CA LEU A 142 26.52 7.09 9.35
C LEU A 142 26.52 6.65 10.81
N LEU A 143 27.60 6.97 11.53
CA LEU A 143 27.71 6.82 12.98
C LEU A 143 28.35 8.09 13.54
N THR A 144 27.75 8.64 14.58
CA THR A 144 28.25 9.84 15.26
C THR A 144 28.99 9.43 16.53
N ALA A 145 30.25 9.85 16.66
CA ALA A 145 31.04 9.64 17.87
C ALA A 145 31.13 10.94 18.68
N PRO A 146 30.78 10.93 19.99
CA PRO A 146 30.90 12.09 20.85
C PRO A 146 32.34 12.64 20.94
N PRO A 147 32.52 13.90 21.38
CA PRO A 147 33.83 14.48 21.62
C PRO A 147 34.69 13.62 22.56
N ASN A 148 36.00 13.54 22.27
CA ASN A 148 37.00 12.76 23.02
C ASN A 148 36.86 11.23 22.97
N ILE A 149 35.93 10.69 22.17
CA ILE A 149 35.80 9.25 21.96
C ILE A 149 36.37 8.89 20.59
N ASN A 150 37.42 8.07 20.57
CA ASN A 150 38.02 7.56 19.34
C ASN A 150 37.56 6.11 19.10
N ILE A 151 36.90 5.87 17.97
CA ILE A 151 36.42 4.55 17.56
C ILE A 151 37.14 4.00 16.32
N ASP A 152 38.29 4.57 15.95
CA ASP A 152 39.10 4.20 14.79
C ASP A 152 39.62 2.76 14.89
N GLY A 153 39.99 2.29 16.08
CA GLY A 153 40.41 0.90 16.29
C GLY A 153 39.27 -0.12 16.12
N PHE A 154 38.02 0.31 16.27
CA PHE A 154 36.84 -0.54 16.25
C PHE A 154 36.13 -0.54 14.88
N PHE A 155 36.11 0.61 14.19
CA PHE A 155 35.41 0.79 12.92
C PHE A 155 36.30 1.26 11.75
N GLY A 156 37.57 1.60 11.99
CA GLY A 156 38.39 2.40 11.07
C GLY A 156 38.69 1.75 9.71
N SER A 157 38.61 0.43 9.60
CA SER A 157 38.73 -0.25 8.29
C SER A 157 37.44 -0.20 7.46
N LEU A 158 36.29 -0.09 8.13
CA LEU A 158 34.97 -0.12 7.50
C LEU A 158 34.47 1.29 7.18
N PHE A 159 34.57 2.20 8.15
CA PHE A 159 34.04 3.56 8.05
C PHE A 159 35.15 4.56 7.76
N THR A 160 34.82 5.58 6.97
CA THR A 160 35.69 6.73 6.76
C THR A 160 35.36 7.79 7.81
N LYS A 161 36.35 8.15 8.66
CA LYS A 161 36.23 9.23 9.65
C LYS A 161 36.23 10.59 8.95
N VAL A 162 35.29 11.45 9.33
CA VAL A 162 35.17 12.84 8.92
C VAL A 162 35.13 13.71 10.17
N ILE A 163 36.00 14.71 10.20
CA ILE A 163 36.15 15.65 11.31
C ILE A 163 35.50 16.99 11.00
N GLN A 164 35.16 17.73 12.05
CA GLN A 164 34.61 19.08 11.91
C GLN A 164 35.66 20.04 11.39
N MET A 165 35.19 21.05 10.67
CA MET A 165 36.02 21.90 9.84
C MET A 165 36.78 23.00 10.58
N SER A 166 36.35 23.35 11.80
CA SER A 166 36.76 24.58 12.51
C SER A 166 37.56 24.35 13.79
N GLU A 167 38.09 23.15 14.02
CA GLU A 167 38.77 22.84 15.28
C GLU A 167 40.27 22.63 15.10
N GLU A 168 41.06 23.36 15.90
CA GLU A 168 42.52 23.26 15.98
C GLU A 168 42.99 21.91 16.58
N LYS A 169 42.06 21.13 17.17
CA LYS A 169 42.32 19.83 17.82
C LYS A 169 41.33 18.76 17.32
N PRO A 170 41.60 18.10 16.19
CA PRO A 170 40.65 17.17 15.55
C PRO A 170 40.29 15.94 16.41
N ASP A 171 41.14 15.59 17.39
CA ASP A 171 40.91 14.45 18.28
C ASP A 171 39.95 14.77 19.46
N LYS A 172 39.61 16.05 19.65
CA LYS A 172 38.75 16.51 20.75
C LYS A 172 37.33 16.87 20.32
N CYS A 173 37.05 16.94 19.02
CA CYS A 173 35.71 17.24 18.52
C CYS A 173 34.88 15.98 18.27
N GLN A 174 33.58 16.20 18.09
CA GLN A 174 32.66 15.19 17.58
C GLN A 174 33.08 14.75 16.17
N SER A 175 33.22 13.45 15.97
CA SER A 175 33.59 12.87 14.67
C SER A 175 32.44 12.09 14.04
N LEU A 176 32.42 12.05 12.72
CA LEU A 176 31.40 11.37 11.92
C LEU A 176 32.05 10.23 11.15
N TYR A 177 31.48 9.04 11.25
CA TYR A 177 31.96 7.84 10.57
C TYR A 177 30.99 7.50 9.45
N ILE A 178 31.48 7.42 8.22
CA ILE A 178 30.65 7.20 7.03
C ILE A 178 31.08 5.92 6.33
N HIS A 179 30.13 5.00 6.19
CA HIS A 179 30.25 3.85 5.30
C HIS A 179 29.47 4.15 4.02
N ASN A 180 30.09 3.89 2.87
CA ASN A 180 29.48 4.10 1.56
C ASN A 180 29.05 2.78 0.93
N ARG A 181 27.91 2.77 0.22
CA ARG A 181 27.35 1.59 -0.47
C ARG A 181 28.37 0.84 -1.31
N HIS A 182 29.18 1.55 -2.10
CA HIS A 182 30.17 0.96 -3.03
C HIS A 182 31.24 0.11 -2.33
N LYS A 183 31.47 0.29 -1.01
CA LYS A 183 32.38 -0.56 -0.23
C LYS A 183 31.77 -1.94 0.06
N SER A 184 30.43 -2.06 0.09
CA SER A 184 29.72 -3.32 0.38
C SER A 184 29.12 -4.00 -0.86
N ILE A 185 28.73 -3.21 -1.86
CA ILE A 185 28.05 -3.65 -3.09
C ILE A 185 28.70 -2.96 -4.29
N SER A 186 29.26 -3.74 -5.20
CA SER A 186 29.75 -3.26 -6.50
C SER A 186 28.57 -3.04 -7.46
N LYS A 187 28.62 -1.98 -8.25
CA LYS A 187 27.70 -1.77 -9.38
C LYS A 187 27.97 -2.81 -10.48
N LEU A 188 26.93 -3.29 -11.14
CA LEU A 188 27.06 -4.16 -12.31
C LEU A 188 27.52 -3.34 -13.52
N MET A 189 28.36 -3.93 -14.36
CA MET A 189 28.73 -3.39 -15.67
C MET A 189 27.69 -3.85 -16.68
N ILE A 190 27.05 -2.92 -17.38
CA ILE A 190 25.96 -3.26 -18.29
C ILE A 190 26.33 -2.82 -19.70
N HIS A 191 26.07 -3.69 -20.66
CA HIS A 191 26.25 -3.41 -22.08
C HIS A 191 25.13 -4.06 -22.89
N LYS A 192 25.05 -3.70 -24.18
CA LYS A 192 24.15 -4.38 -25.12
C LYS A 192 24.64 -5.81 -25.34
N ALA A 193 23.70 -6.76 -25.33
CA ALA A 193 23.99 -8.16 -25.56
C ALA A 193 24.41 -8.39 -27.04
N THR A 194 25.27 -9.38 -27.26
CA THR A 194 25.80 -9.74 -28.59
C THR A 194 25.58 -11.24 -28.85
N GLU A 195 25.47 -11.62 -30.12
CA GLU A 195 25.28 -13.02 -30.51
C GLU A 195 26.44 -13.93 -30.05
N GLU A 196 27.66 -13.40 -30.02
CA GLU A 196 28.88 -14.12 -29.64
C GLU A 196 28.85 -14.66 -28.20
N GLU A 197 28.06 -14.02 -27.33
CA GLU A 197 27.94 -14.35 -25.90
C GLU A 197 26.70 -15.22 -25.60
N ASN A 198 25.98 -15.70 -26.63
CA ASN A 198 24.75 -16.48 -26.45
C ASN A 198 24.89 -17.68 -25.50
N ALA A 199 26.04 -18.38 -25.53
CA ALA A 199 26.29 -19.51 -24.64
C ALA A 199 26.22 -19.13 -23.14
N ASP A 200 26.71 -17.94 -22.79
CA ASP A 200 26.68 -17.44 -21.40
C ASP A 200 25.25 -17.03 -21.01
N TYR A 201 24.51 -16.41 -21.93
CA TYR A 201 23.11 -16.01 -21.69
C TYR A 201 22.20 -17.21 -21.47
N ILE A 202 22.35 -18.24 -22.30
CA ILE A 202 21.55 -19.47 -22.23
C ILE A 202 21.81 -20.19 -20.92
N GLN A 203 23.05 -20.18 -20.40
CA GLN A 203 23.34 -20.74 -19.09
C GLN A 203 22.50 -20.08 -17.98
N ILE A 204 22.35 -18.75 -18.03
CA ILE A 204 21.54 -18.01 -17.04
C ILE A 204 20.04 -18.25 -17.26
N ILE A 205 19.58 -18.27 -18.51
CA ILE A 205 18.17 -18.55 -18.85
C ILE A 205 17.80 -19.95 -18.38
N GLU A 206 18.62 -20.96 -18.64
CA GLU A 206 18.36 -22.36 -18.27
C GLU A 206 18.22 -22.52 -16.76
N GLN A 207 19.02 -21.80 -15.98
CA GLN A 207 18.94 -21.79 -14.51
C GLN A 207 17.65 -21.16 -13.97
N ASN A 208 17.10 -20.16 -14.67
CA ASN A 208 15.89 -19.44 -14.24
C ASN A 208 14.60 -20.07 -14.80
N SER A 209 14.64 -20.57 -16.04
CA SER A 209 13.53 -21.15 -16.76
C SER A 209 14.01 -22.20 -17.77
N PRO A 210 14.22 -23.46 -17.34
CA PRO A 210 14.66 -24.54 -18.23
C PRO A 210 13.64 -24.83 -19.35
N LEU A 211 12.37 -24.50 -19.11
CA LEU A 211 11.29 -24.67 -20.10
C LEU A 211 11.51 -23.83 -21.36
N LEU A 212 12.08 -22.63 -21.25
CA LEU A 212 12.36 -21.77 -22.41
C LEU A 212 13.42 -22.40 -23.32
N VAL A 213 14.51 -22.89 -22.73
CA VAL A 213 15.60 -23.54 -23.47
C VAL A 213 15.12 -24.86 -24.08
N ASN A 214 14.30 -25.63 -23.37
CA ASN A 214 13.72 -26.86 -23.90
C ASN A 214 12.77 -26.62 -25.08
N LYS A 215 12.02 -25.50 -25.07
CA LYS A 215 11.03 -25.17 -26.12
C LYS A 215 11.68 -24.57 -27.36
N TYR A 216 12.64 -23.66 -27.19
CA TYR A 216 13.20 -22.87 -28.29
C TYR A 216 14.62 -23.27 -28.70
N GLY A 217 15.28 -24.17 -27.96
CA GLY A 217 16.64 -24.63 -28.25
C GLY A 217 17.72 -23.79 -27.54
N LYS A 218 19.00 -24.03 -27.87
CA LYS A 218 20.15 -23.35 -27.26
C LYS A 218 20.62 -22.12 -28.03
N ASP A 219 20.17 -21.93 -29.26
CA ASP A 219 20.60 -20.80 -30.10
C ASP A 219 19.57 -19.66 -30.13
N PHE A 220 18.37 -19.88 -29.58
CA PHE A 220 17.23 -18.98 -29.73
C PHE A 220 17.47 -17.54 -29.28
N PHE A 221 18.25 -17.32 -28.22
CA PHE A 221 18.46 -15.97 -27.70
C PHE A 221 19.44 -15.20 -28.60
N GLY A 222 20.46 -15.87 -29.14
CA GLY A 222 21.32 -15.36 -30.20
C GLY A 222 20.51 -15.05 -31.47
N ASP A 223 19.64 -15.96 -31.90
CA ASP A 223 18.76 -15.74 -33.06
C ASP A 223 17.81 -14.55 -32.85
N LEU A 224 17.32 -14.35 -31.63
CA LEU A 224 16.53 -13.16 -31.26
C LEU A 224 17.36 -11.88 -31.32
N ILE A 225 18.62 -11.89 -30.86
CA ILE A 225 19.50 -10.72 -30.98
C ILE A 225 19.74 -10.39 -32.45
N ALA A 226 20.02 -11.41 -33.27
CA ALA A 226 20.26 -11.28 -34.71
C ALA A 226 19.03 -10.71 -35.44
N ALA A 227 17.86 -11.30 -35.21
CA ALA A 227 16.61 -10.92 -35.87
C ALA A 227 16.16 -9.49 -35.56
N TYR A 228 16.51 -8.97 -34.38
CA TYR A 228 16.15 -7.62 -33.94
C TYR A 228 17.32 -6.63 -33.97
N SER A 229 18.44 -7.01 -34.58
CA SER A 229 19.58 -6.12 -34.76
C SER A 229 19.19 -4.89 -35.59
N GLY A 230 19.32 -3.70 -34.99
CA GLY A 230 18.93 -2.42 -35.61
C GLY A 230 17.43 -2.06 -35.48
N LEU A 231 16.63 -2.86 -34.79
CA LEU A 231 15.24 -2.52 -34.43
C LEU A 231 15.15 -1.86 -33.05
N GLU A 232 13.96 -1.40 -32.65
CA GLU A 232 13.74 -0.77 -31.34
C GLU A 232 13.91 -1.74 -30.16
N LYS A 233 13.75 -3.05 -30.39
CA LYS A 233 13.94 -4.07 -29.35
C LYS A 233 15.42 -4.16 -28.96
N THR A 234 15.70 -4.08 -27.66
CA THR A 234 17.06 -4.02 -27.12
C THR A 234 17.30 -5.15 -26.12
N PHE A 235 18.49 -5.73 -26.15
CA PHE A 235 18.92 -6.77 -25.21
C PHE A 235 20.11 -6.25 -24.40
N LEU A 236 20.05 -6.40 -23.08
CA LEU A 236 21.08 -5.98 -22.15
C LEU A 236 21.68 -7.20 -21.46
N ALA A 237 23.00 -7.17 -21.28
CA ALA A 237 23.75 -8.10 -20.46
C ALA A 237 24.40 -7.34 -19.28
N ALA A 238 24.34 -7.92 -18.10
CA ALA A 238 25.00 -7.43 -16.90
C ALA A 238 26.17 -8.34 -16.54
N GLU A 239 27.30 -7.74 -16.23
CA GLU A 239 28.52 -8.41 -15.80
C GLU A 239 28.97 -7.89 -14.44
N LYS A 240 29.38 -8.78 -13.56
CA LYS A 240 30.01 -8.39 -12.29
C LYS A 240 31.53 -8.18 -12.45
N VAL A 241 32.14 -8.96 -13.34
CA VAL A 241 33.53 -8.85 -13.78
C VAL A 241 33.53 -9.09 -15.27
N LYS A 242 34.39 -8.38 -16.02
CA LYS A 242 34.41 -8.40 -17.48
C LYS A 242 34.50 -9.83 -18.02
N GLY A 243 33.60 -10.20 -18.93
CA GLY A 243 33.49 -11.55 -19.51
C GLY A 243 32.82 -12.57 -18.59
N PHE A 244 31.99 -12.13 -17.65
CA PHE A 244 31.19 -13.00 -16.80
C PHE A 244 29.80 -12.42 -16.63
N CYS A 245 28.91 -12.84 -17.53
CA CYS A 245 27.51 -12.48 -17.49
C CYS A 245 26.86 -13.02 -16.21
N VAL A 246 26.08 -12.17 -15.53
CA VAL A 246 25.34 -12.47 -14.32
C VAL A 246 23.86 -12.09 -14.43
N GLY A 247 23.44 -11.49 -15.53
CA GLY A 247 22.06 -11.15 -15.77
C GLY A 247 21.80 -10.68 -17.17
N ILE A 248 20.56 -10.87 -17.62
CA ILE A 248 20.09 -10.45 -18.93
C ILE A 248 18.71 -9.80 -18.84
N MET A 249 18.45 -8.86 -19.74
CA MET A 249 17.15 -8.19 -19.85
C MET A 249 16.82 -7.94 -21.32
N SER A 250 15.64 -8.38 -21.77
CA SER A 250 15.11 -8.05 -23.09
C SER A 250 14.02 -6.99 -22.95
N LEU A 251 14.14 -5.94 -23.77
CA LEU A 251 13.32 -4.74 -23.74
C LEU A 251 12.65 -4.54 -25.09
N ALA A 252 11.34 -4.34 -25.11
CA ALA A 252 10.58 -4.09 -26.32
C ALA A 252 9.71 -2.83 -26.21
N PRO A 253 9.43 -2.11 -27.31
CA PRO A 253 8.38 -1.10 -27.30
C PRO A 253 7.01 -1.77 -27.02
N VAL A 254 6.09 -1.01 -26.42
CA VAL A 254 4.72 -1.50 -26.22
C VAL A 254 3.95 -1.38 -27.54
N ASN A 255 3.58 -2.52 -28.11
CA ASN A 255 2.93 -2.60 -29.41
C ASN A 255 1.42 -2.32 -29.38
N SER A 256 0.73 -2.59 -28.26
CA SER A 256 -0.71 -2.31 -28.10
C SER A 256 -1.02 -1.89 -26.67
N TYR A 257 -1.46 -0.65 -26.51
CA TYR A 257 -1.95 -0.12 -25.24
C TYR A 257 -3.41 -0.52 -24.98
N ASP A 258 -4.15 -0.92 -26.01
CA ASP A 258 -5.58 -1.27 -25.91
C ASP A 258 -5.82 -2.43 -24.95
N LEU A 259 -4.99 -3.48 -25.01
CA LEU A 259 -5.09 -4.61 -24.09
C LEU A 259 -4.83 -4.20 -22.63
N ILE A 260 -3.86 -3.31 -22.43
CA ILE A 260 -3.52 -2.79 -21.10
C ILE A 260 -4.67 -1.95 -20.56
N ILE A 261 -5.17 -0.99 -21.35
CA ILE A 261 -6.30 -0.13 -21.00
C ILE A 261 -7.56 -0.96 -20.75
N HIS A 262 -7.76 -2.02 -21.54
CA HIS A 262 -8.89 -2.91 -21.39
C HIS A 262 -8.85 -3.64 -20.04
N HIS A 263 -7.73 -4.22 -19.63
CA HIS A 263 -7.65 -5.07 -18.43
C HIS A 263 -7.27 -4.34 -17.13
N PHE A 264 -6.63 -3.18 -17.19
CA PHE A 264 -6.06 -2.49 -16.03
C PHE A 264 -6.53 -1.05 -15.90
N ASP A 265 -6.65 -0.57 -14.65
CA ASP A 265 -7.04 0.81 -14.36
C ASP A 265 -5.83 1.72 -14.53
N VAL A 266 -5.64 2.16 -15.77
CA VAL A 266 -4.52 3.01 -16.18
C VAL A 266 -4.87 4.49 -16.26
N ARG A 267 -6.12 4.86 -15.93
CA ARG A 267 -6.57 6.26 -15.88
C ARG A 267 -5.68 7.13 -14.97
N PRO A 268 -5.25 6.66 -13.77
CA PRO A 268 -4.37 7.44 -12.91
C PRO A 268 -2.98 7.72 -13.48
N TYR A 269 -2.61 7.03 -14.57
CA TYR A 269 -1.33 7.14 -15.27
C TYR A 269 -1.51 7.70 -16.68
N HIS A 270 -2.66 8.30 -16.97
CA HIS A 270 -3.01 8.81 -18.29
C HIS A 270 -2.82 7.76 -19.41
N GLY A 271 -3.16 6.49 -19.13
CA GLY A 271 -3.01 5.39 -20.10
C GLY A 271 -1.55 5.06 -20.47
N PHE A 272 -0.57 5.56 -19.72
CA PHE A 272 0.86 5.53 -20.09
C PHE A 272 1.14 6.27 -21.41
N CYS A 273 0.44 7.37 -21.63
CA CYS A 273 0.55 8.25 -22.78
C CYS A 273 1.29 9.54 -22.47
N LYS A 274 1.90 10.16 -23.48
CA LYS A 274 2.28 11.57 -23.37
C LYS A 274 1.08 12.46 -23.74
N PRO A 275 0.83 13.55 -23.01
CA PRO A 275 -0.12 14.57 -23.46
C PRO A 275 0.39 15.21 -24.77
N GLU A 276 -0.48 15.43 -25.74
CA GLU A 276 -0.17 16.27 -26.91
C GLU A 276 -0.08 17.75 -26.47
N GLU A 277 0.85 18.51 -27.04
CA GLU A 277 1.42 19.75 -26.48
C GLU A 277 0.43 20.85 -26.00
N GLU A 278 0.92 21.63 -25.01
CA GLU A 278 0.40 22.89 -24.43
C GLU A 278 -0.72 22.86 -23.36
N GLU A 279 -1.41 21.76 -23.10
CA GLU A 279 -2.28 21.67 -21.92
C GLU A 279 -1.49 21.35 -20.63
N GLU A 280 -1.04 22.44 -20.01
CA GLU A 280 -0.66 22.65 -18.60
C GLU A 280 0.62 21.95 -18.09
N LYS A 281 1.53 22.80 -17.59
CA LYS A 281 2.79 22.51 -16.85
C LYS A 281 2.62 21.70 -15.55
N ILE A 282 1.51 20.99 -15.37
CA ILE A 282 1.20 20.20 -14.18
C ILE A 282 1.15 18.74 -14.61
N GLU A 283 2.33 18.12 -14.67
CA GLU A 283 2.54 16.74 -15.14
C GLU A 283 1.85 15.67 -14.27
N PHE A 284 1.32 16.03 -13.09
CA PHE A 284 0.82 15.08 -12.09
C PHE A 284 -0.58 15.45 -11.57
N LYS A 285 -1.62 15.26 -12.40
CA LYS A 285 -3.02 15.39 -11.96
C LYS A 285 -3.44 14.17 -11.13
N PHE A 286 -4.18 14.39 -10.04
CA PHE A 286 -4.80 13.31 -9.27
C PHE A 286 -6.14 12.92 -9.89
N PHE A 287 -6.24 11.70 -10.39
CA PHE A 287 -7.51 11.14 -10.84
C PHE A 287 -8.08 10.20 -9.77
N CYS A 288 -9.33 10.46 -9.37
CA CYS A 288 -10.14 9.44 -8.71
C CYS A 288 -10.56 8.39 -9.74
N SER A 289 -10.54 7.10 -9.37
CA SER A 289 -11.15 6.06 -10.20
C SER A 289 -12.66 6.31 -10.27
N GLU A 290 -13.17 6.69 -11.45
CA GLU A 290 -14.61 6.82 -11.66
C GLU A 290 -15.26 5.46 -11.38
N SER A 291 -16.03 5.46 -10.30
CA SER A 291 -16.96 4.44 -9.83
C SER A 291 -18.30 5.11 -9.49
N GLN A 292 -18.58 6.27 -10.11
CA GLN A 292 -19.62 7.19 -9.64
C GLN A 292 -20.82 7.34 -10.59
N ASN A 293 -20.83 6.70 -11.78
CA ASN A 293 -21.86 6.95 -12.80
C ASN A 293 -22.80 5.77 -13.10
N SER A 294 -23.19 4.98 -12.10
CA SER A 294 -24.21 3.94 -12.32
C SER A 294 -25.30 3.83 -11.25
N ILE A 295 -25.96 4.93 -10.91
CA ILE A 295 -27.22 4.89 -10.14
C ILE A 295 -28.32 5.79 -10.76
N SER A 296 -28.05 6.55 -11.83
CA SER A 296 -29.08 7.42 -12.41
C SER A 296 -30.21 6.68 -13.12
N ASN A 297 -30.01 5.42 -13.56
CA ASN A 297 -30.97 4.76 -14.47
C ASN A 297 -31.84 3.68 -13.80
N SER A 298 -31.78 3.49 -12.48
CA SER A 298 -32.61 2.50 -11.77
C SER A 298 -33.61 3.09 -10.78
N LEU A 299 -33.67 4.42 -10.66
CA LEU A 299 -34.60 5.11 -9.75
C LEU A 299 -35.95 5.48 -10.37
N GLU A 300 -36.20 5.19 -11.65
CA GLU A 300 -37.50 5.48 -12.28
C GLU A 300 -38.62 4.48 -11.95
N ASN A 301 -38.35 3.38 -11.23
CA ASN A 301 -39.36 2.34 -10.94
C ASN A 301 -39.51 2.01 -9.46
N ILE A 302 -39.64 3.01 -8.59
CA ILE A 302 -40.22 2.81 -7.26
C ILE A 302 -41.53 3.58 -7.19
N ASN A 303 -42.63 2.83 -7.35
CA ASN A 303 -43.98 3.28 -7.09
C ASN A 303 -44.03 3.99 -5.73
N LEU A 304 -44.29 5.30 -5.78
CA LEU A 304 -44.72 6.09 -4.64
C LEU A 304 -46.00 5.44 -4.09
N VAL A 305 -45.88 4.77 -2.95
CA VAL A 305 -47.04 4.37 -2.15
C VAL A 305 -47.69 5.67 -1.66
N GLU A 306 -48.89 5.91 -2.18
CA GLU A 306 -49.74 7.06 -1.89
C GLU A 306 -49.91 7.26 -0.38
N VAL A 307 -49.49 8.43 0.11
CA VAL A 307 -49.99 9.00 1.36
C VAL A 307 -51.45 9.40 1.09
N ILE A 308 -52.36 8.62 1.65
CA ILE A 308 -53.80 8.89 1.65
C ILE A 308 -54.04 10.28 2.25
N ASN A 309 -54.53 11.22 1.43
CA ASN A 309 -55.26 12.39 1.88
C ASN A 309 -56.58 12.47 1.09
N PRO A 310 -57.70 12.89 1.73
CA PRO A 310 -59.04 12.57 1.25
C PRO A 310 -59.52 13.50 0.12
N LYS A 311 -60.17 12.88 -0.87
CA LYS A 311 -61.26 13.36 -1.76
C LYS A 311 -61.30 14.84 -2.15
N ILE A 312 -61.09 15.13 -3.44
CA ILE A 312 -61.97 15.95 -4.28
C ILE A 312 -61.95 15.37 -5.71
N GLU A 313 -63.12 14.97 -6.23
CA GLU A 313 -63.35 14.48 -7.59
C GLU A 313 -63.28 15.63 -8.61
N PHE A 314 -62.80 15.38 -9.84
CA PHE A 314 -63.47 15.77 -11.09
C PHE A 314 -62.84 15.02 -12.30
N ASP A 315 -63.73 14.49 -13.14
CA ASP A 315 -63.55 13.85 -14.45
C ASP A 315 -62.74 14.70 -15.45
N ASP A 316 -61.94 14.07 -16.33
CA ASP A 316 -62.37 13.76 -17.71
C ASP A 316 -61.21 13.32 -18.63
N SER A 317 -61.48 12.25 -19.40
CA SER A 317 -60.98 11.94 -20.75
C SER A 317 -59.55 11.39 -21.01
N SER A 318 -59.58 10.16 -21.54
CA SER A 318 -58.60 9.31 -22.26
C SER A 318 -58.27 9.81 -23.71
N PRO A 319 -57.61 9.05 -24.66
CA PRO A 319 -56.65 7.91 -24.64
C PRO A 319 -55.52 7.93 -25.75
N HIS A 320 -54.70 6.84 -25.80
CA HIS A 320 -53.95 6.23 -26.95
C HIS A 320 -52.69 6.95 -27.51
N TYR A 321 -51.61 6.32 -28.02
CA TYR A 321 -51.33 5.08 -28.81
C TYR A 321 -49.93 4.52 -28.41
N GLU A 322 -49.68 3.21 -28.29
CA GLU A 322 -49.51 2.13 -29.30
C GLU A 322 -48.13 2.06 -30.00
N SER A 323 -47.68 0.82 -30.14
CA SER A 323 -46.37 0.27 -30.50
C SER A 323 -45.90 0.58 -31.93
N ASN A 324 -44.60 0.36 -32.22
CA ASN A 324 -44.18 -0.50 -33.33
C ASN A 324 -42.70 -0.90 -33.27
N THR A 325 -42.49 -2.20 -33.43
CA THR A 325 -41.29 -2.91 -33.86
C THR A 325 -40.99 -2.64 -35.32
N ASP A 326 -39.72 -2.55 -35.72
CA ASP A 326 -39.28 -2.96 -37.06
C ASP A 326 -37.77 -3.30 -37.10
N THR A 327 -37.51 -4.43 -37.77
CA THR A 327 -36.26 -5.08 -38.15
C THR A 327 -35.52 -4.34 -39.27
N ILE A 328 -34.18 -4.30 -39.30
CA ILE A 328 -33.36 -4.12 -40.53
C ILE A 328 -32.03 -4.92 -40.42
N ASP A 329 -31.95 -5.95 -41.26
CA ASP A 329 -30.89 -6.46 -42.15
C ASP A 329 -29.39 -6.51 -41.79
N THR A 330 -28.89 -7.75 -41.87
CA THR A 330 -27.51 -8.20 -42.06
C THR A 330 -26.88 -7.72 -43.37
N VAL A 331 -25.72 -7.05 -43.29
CA VAL A 331 -24.77 -6.92 -44.41
C VAL A 331 -23.51 -7.73 -44.10
N LYS A 332 -23.26 -8.77 -44.90
CA LYS A 332 -22.01 -9.55 -44.91
C LYS A 332 -20.96 -8.82 -45.75
N SER A 333 -19.80 -8.49 -45.17
CA SER A 333 -18.59 -8.13 -45.91
C SER A 333 -17.59 -9.27 -45.85
N THR A 334 -17.40 -9.95 -46.98
CA THR A 334 -16.43 -11.02 -47.22
C THR A 334 -15.06 -10.41 -47.54
N PHE A 335 -14.00 -10.84 -46.85
CA PHE A 335 -12.61 -10.58 -47.27
C PHE A 335 -11.98 -11.90 -47.75
N ILE A 336 -11.46 -11.90 -48.98
CA ILE A 336 -10.75 -13.01 -49.61
C ILE A 336 -9.25 -12.64 -49.60
N PHE A 337 -8.39 -13.50 -49.08
CA PHE A 337 -6.94 -13.41 -49.27
C PHE A 337 -6.48 -14.55 -50.19
N GLN A 338 -5.78 -14.21 -51.28
CA GLN A 338 -5.10 -15.13 -52.17
C GLN A 338 -3.60 -15.22 -51.81
N ASP A 339 -3.08 -16.43 -51.97
CA ASP A 339 -1.81 -17.04 -51.59
C ASP A 339 -0.51 -16.35 -52.06
N GLU A 340 0.58 -16.55 -51.30
CA GLU A 340 1.76 -17.32 -51.74
C GLU A 340 2.81 -17.48 -50.61
N GLY A 341 2.88 -18.69 -50.02
CA GLY A 341 4.16 -19.39 -49.81
C GLY A 341 4.93 -19.21 -48.49
N VAL A 342 4.53 -19.99 -47.47
CA VAL A 342 5.28 -20.62 -46.36
C VAL A 342 4.53 -20.42 -45.04
N GLU A 343 3.70 -21.40 -44.69
CA GLU A 343 3.00 -21.50 -43.41
C GLU A 343 3.99 -21.89 -42.30
N PHE A 344 4.21 -20.99 -41.33
CA PHE A 344 4.60 -21.39 -39.98
C PHE A 344 3.34 -21.55 -39.14
N GLN A 345 2.99 -22.81 -38.83
CA GLN A 345 2.05 -23.13 -37.76
C GLN A 345 2.69 -22.81 -36.41
N ILE A 346 2.24 -21.73 -35.77
CA ILE A 346 2.36 -21.58 -34.32
C ILE A 346 1.02 -22.02 -33.74
N ILE A 347 1.01 -23.22 -33.14
CA ILE A 347 -0.09 -23.72 -32.34
C ILE A 347 -0.07 -22.94 -31.01
N ASP A 348 -1.00 -22.00 -30.85
CA ASP A 348 -1.54 -21.63 -29.54
C ASP A 348 -3.01 -21.21 -29.71
N ASP A 349 -3.91 -22.14 -29.36
CA ASP A 349 -5.37 -22.14 -29.58
C ASP A 349 -6.16 -21.09 -28.76
N PHE A 350 -5.52 -20.07 -28.18
CA PHE A 350 -6.18 -19.17 -27.22
C PHE A 350 -6.64 -17.83 -27.81
N VAL A 351 -6.04 -17.37 -28.91
CA VAL A 351 -6.30 -16.01 -29.43
C VAL A 351 -7.45 -15.98 -30.45
N THR A 352 -7.74 -17.09 -31.12
CA THR A 352 -8.73 -17.14 -32.21
C THR A 352 -10.17 -17.35 -31.73
N LYS A 353 -10.38 -17.65 -30.45
CA LYS A 353 -11.73 -17.80 -29.85
C LYS A 353 -12.28 -16.53 -29.22
N PHE A 354 -11.54 -15.43 -29.29
CA PHE A 354 -11.83 -14.19 -28.54
C PHE A 354 -12.59 -13.12 -29.35
N ILE A 355 -12.89 -13.36 -30.62
CA ILE A 355 -13.43 -12.33 -31.52
C ILE A 355 -14.95 -12.42 -31.77
N ASP A 356 -15.61 -13.56 -31.50
CA ASP A 356 -17.03 -13.73 -31.88
C ASP A 356 -18.07 -13.44 -30.78
N ASP A 357 -17.68 -13.23 -29.51
CA ASP A 357 -18.65 -13.04 -28.41
C ASP A 357 -18.91 -11.55 -28.06
N PHE A 358 -18.40 -10.61 -28.85
CA PHE A 358 -18.71 -9.19 -28.69
C PHE A 358 -20.01 -8.84 -29.41
N ILE A 359 -21.16 -8.96 -28.75
CA ILE A 359 -22.33 -8.07 -28.90
C ILE A 359 -23.36 -8.43 -27.81
N THR A 360 -23.77 -7.39 -27.05
CA THR A 360 -24.99 -7.27 -26.22
C THR A 360 -24.79 -7.18 -24.69
N ILE A 361 -24.64 -5.92 -24.23
CA ILE A 361 -25.42 -5.28 -23.14
C ILE A 361 -25.08 -5.59 -21.64
N LYS A 362 -24.62 -4.50 -21.00
CA LYS A 362 -24.95 -3.91 -19.69
C LYS A 362 -24.52 -4.56 -18.35
N THR A 363 -23.42 -4.00 -17.84
CA THR A 363 -23.29 -3.25 -16.56
C THR A 363 -23.58 -3.92 -15.19
N HIS A 364 -22.55 -3.97 -14.31
CA HIS A 364 -22.38 -3.01 -13.18
C HIS A 364 -21.33 -3.48 -12.14
N PHE A 365 -20.32 -2.63 -11.87
CA PHE A 365 -19.58 -2.57 -10.60
C PHE A 365 -19.41 -1.11 -10.18
N SER A 366 -19.62 -0.86 -8.89
CA SER A 366 -18.74 -0.20 -7.91
C SER A 366 -19.56 0.27 -6.70
N VAL A 367 -18.95 0.36 -5.53
CA VAL A 367 -19.67 0.56 -4.25
C VAL A 367 -19.73 2.06 -3.88
N TYR A 368 -20.93 2.60 -4.13
CA TYR A 368 -21.81 3.54 -3.39
C TYR A 368 -21.40 4.98 -2.97
N GLN A 369 -22.25 5.91 -3.44
CA GLN A 369 -22.71 7.18 -2.85
C GLN A 369 -24.06 7.00 -2.12
N ILE A 370 -24.48 7.99 -1.29
CA ILE A 370 -25.89 8.47 -1.16
C ILE A 370 -25.92 10.02 -1.00
N ALA A 371 -26.90 10.69 -1.61
CA ALA A 371 -27.18 12.14 -1.61
C ALA A 371 -28.10 12.63 -0.45
N PRO A 372 -28.22 13.96 -0.18
CA PRO A 372 -28.67 14.53 1.11
C PRO A 372 -30.14 14.99 1.13
N GLN A 373 -30.91 14.72 2.20
CA GLN A 373 -32.21 15.37 2.46
C GLN A 373 -32.55 15.55 3.97
N HIS A 374 -32.77 16.81 4.35
CA HIS A 374 -33.68 17.41 5.37
C HIS A 374 -33.55 17.21 6.91
N TYR A 375 -33.14 18.34 7.55
CA TYR A 375 -33.65 19.07 8.73
C TYR A 375 -33.63 18.57 10.20
N ALA A 376 -33.09 19.51 11.01
CA ALA A 376 -33.58 20.07 12.28
C ALA A 376 -33.42 19.34 13.63
N SER A 377 -32.77 20.09 14.53
CA SER A 377 -32.91 20.15 15.99
C SER A 377 -32.49 18.93 16.81
N HIS A 378 -31.35 19.05 17.50
CA HIS A 378 -31.29 18.88 18.96
C HIS A 378 -30.07 19.63 19.52
N LEU A 379 -30.33 20.79 20.14
CA LEU A 379 -29.39 21.45 21.04
C LEU A 379 -29.37 20.67 22.35
N VAL A 380 -28.23 20.04 22.67
CA VAL A 380 -27.98 19.50 24.01
C VAL A 380 -27.22 20.58 24.78
N ASN A 381 -27.77 20.98 25.93
CA ASN A 381 -27.15 21.92 26.86
C ASN A 381 -25.83 21.33 27.40
N LEU A 382 -24.73 22.04 27.16
CA LEU A 382 -23.34 21.65 27.43
C LEU A 382 -22.88 22.01 28.86
N GLU A 383 -23.76 22.03 29.86
CA GLU A 383 -23.39 22.59 31.17
C GLU A 383 -22.84 21.58 32.19
N ASP A 384 -22.92 20.26 31.95
CA ASP A 384 -22.45 19.24 32.92
C ASP A 384 -21.68 18.07 32.27
N ILE A 385 -20.59 18.34 31.54
CA ILE A 385 -19.79 17.30 30.86
C ILE A 385 -18.29 17.45 31.16
N ASP A 386 -17.62 16.30 31.33
CA ASP A 386 -16.20 16.14 31.64
C ASP A 386 -15.30 16.74 30.54
N LYS A 387 -14.31 17.57 30.92
CA LYS A 387 -13.57 18.45 30.00
C LYS A 387 -12.82 17.72 28.88
N ASP A 388 -12.40 16.48 29.11
CA ASP A 388 -11.51 15.75 28.19
C ASP A 388 -12.22 15.06 27.02
N ALA A 389 -13.50 14.67 27.17
CA ALA A 389 -14.29 14.10 26.06
C ALA A 389 -14.83 15.20 25.12
N THR A 390 -15.03 16.41 25.66
CA THR A 390 -15.35 17.63 24.90
C THR A 390 -14.27 17.98 23.88
N ASP A 391 -13.00 17.65 24.08
CA ASP A 391 -11.91 18.14 23.21
C ASP A 391 -12.03 17.69 21.74
N PHE A 392 -12.50 16.47 21.45
CA PHE A 392 -12.66 16.01 20.06
C PHE A 392 -13.82 16.69 19.33
N TRP A 393 -14.98 16.78 19.98
CA TRP A 393 -16.15 17.45 19.41
C TRP A 393 -16.00 18.97 19.39
N THR A 394 -15.41 19.58 20.42
CA THR A 394 -15.06 21.00 20.41
C THR A 394 -14.00 21.29 19.36
N PHE A 395 -13.05 20.40 19.10
CA PHE A 395 -12.10 20.56 17.99
C PHE A 395 -12.80 20.43 16.62
N SER A 396 -13.64 19.41 16.42
CA SER A 396 -14.43 19.26 15.17
C SER A 396 -15.39 20.43 14.95
N LEU A 397 -16.06 20.90 16.01
CA LEU A 397 -16.97 22.04 16.01
C LEU A 397 -16.20 23.36 15.81
N ALA A 398 -15.10 23.60 16.51
CA ALA A 398 -14.24 24.77 16.32
C ALA A 398 -13.63 24.80 14.91
N ARG A 399 -13.29 23.63 14.36
CA ARG A 399 -12.87 23.47 12.97
C ARG A 399 -14.00 23.83 12.01
N ASN A 400 -15.22 23.35 12.24
CA ASN A 400 -16.40 23.72 11.44
C ASN A 400 -16.72 25.21 11.54
N ILE A 401 -16.56 25.83 12.71
CA ILE A 401 -16.71 27.28 12.92
C ILE A 401 -15.61 28.05 12.19
N ALA A 402 -14.35 27.59 12.25
CA ALA A 402 -13.23 28.18 11.53
C ALA A 402 -13.46 28.12 10.01
N ARG A 403 -13.92 26.98 9.48
CA ARG A 403 -14.33 26.80 8.07
C ARG A 403 -15.40 27.83 7.67
N GLN A 404 -16.44 28.00 8.48
CA GLN A 404 -17.51 28.99 8.22
C GLN A 404 -17.00 30.44 8.23
N SER A 405 -16.00 30.76 9.05
CA SER A 405 -15.41 32.10 9.12
C SER A 405 -14.53 32.46 7.91
N ILE A 406 -13.90 31.46 7.28
CA ILE A 406 -13.11 31.61 6.04
C ILE A 406 -14.02 31.78 4.83
N ASN A 407 -15.09 30.98 4.73
CA ASN A 407 -16.08 31.10 3.65
C ASN A 407 -16.75 32.49 3.61
N LYS A 408 -16.83 33.20 4.74
CA LYS A 408 -17.31 34.60 4.81
C LYS A 408 -16.27 35.65 4.36
N LYS A 409 -15.00 35.29 4.22
CA LYS A 409 -13.89 36.22 3.93
C LYS A 409 -13.25 36.03 2.55
N MET A 410 -13.61 34.99 1.81
CA MET A 410 -12.91 34.61 0.58
C MET A 410 -13.89 34.28 -0.53
N SER A 411 -14.02 35.19 -1.51
CA SER A 411 -14.58 34.88 -2.82
C SER A 411 -13.53 34.07 -3.59
N LEU A 412 -13.71 32.76 -3.66
CA LEU A 412 -12.89 31.88 -4.51
C LEU A 412 -13.13 32.25 -5.99
N PRO A 413 -12.10 32.17 -6.85
CA PRO A 413 -12.29 32.38 -8.29
C PRO A 413 -13.21 31.30 -8.86
N GLU A 414 -14.23 31.71 -9.63
CA GLU A 414 -15.12 30.81 -10.36
C GLU A 414 -14.30 29.98 -11.36
N ILE A 415 -14.22 28.67 -11.14
CA ILE A 415 -13.70 27.72 -12.11
C ILE A 415 -14.87 27.36 -13.04
N ASN A 416 -15.09 28.20 -14.05
CA ASN A 416 -15.94 27.87 -15.17
C ASN A 416 -15.13 27.02 -16.13
N ASP A 417 -15.39 25.71 -16.15
CA ASP A 417 -15.46 24.84 -17.33
C ASP A 417 -15.49 23.38 -16.89
N SER A 418 -16.61 22.71 -17.11
CA SER A 418 -16.70 21.25 -17.06
C SER A 418 -16.12 20.68 -18.37
N PRO A 419 -15.01 19.93 -18.36
CA PRO A 419 -14.52 19.31 -19.58
C PRO A 419 -15.45 18.16 -19.95
N SER A 420 -16.03 18.24 -21.15
CA SER A 420 -16.68 17.11 -21.81
C SER A 420 -15.72 15.93 -21.89
N ILE A 421 -16.16 14.74 -21.46
CA ILE A 421 -15.44 13.47 -21.61
C ILE A 421 -15.24 13.22 -23.11
N LYS A 422 -14.06 13.60 -23.64
CA LYS A 422 -13.63 13.23 -24.98
C LYS A 422 -13.01 11.83 -24.92
N SER A 423 -13.26 11.03 -25.94
CA SER A 423 -12.57 9.76 -26.19
C SER A 423 -11.05 9.90 -25.97
N PRO A 424 -10.34 8.85 -25.49
CA PRO A 424 -8.90 8.94 -25.30
C PRO A 424 -8.23 9.43 -26.59
N PRO A 425 -7.43 10.51 -26.55
CA PRO A 425 -6.75 11.02 -27.74
C PRO A 425 -5.84 9.93 -28.30
N LEU A 426 -5.56 10.03 -29.60
CA LEU A 426 -4.65 9.16 -30.33
C LEU A 426 -3.24 9.31 -29.73
N CYS A 427 -2.95 8.58 -28.67
CA CYS A 427 -1.82 8.91 -27.80
C CYS A 427 -0.50 8.33 -28.32
N ILE A 428 0.57 9.12 -28.21
CA ILE A 428 1.94 8.61 -28.40
C ILE A 428 2.30 7.76 -27.18
N GLY A 429 2.48 6.47 -27.39
CA GLY A 429 2.82 5.53 -26.33
C GLY A 429 4.10 5.94 -25.58
N ASN A 430 4.04 6.00 -24.25
CA ASN A 430 5.12 6.49 -23.39
C ASN A 430 5.80 5.38 -22.56
N ALA A 431 5.67 4.13 -22.98
CA ALA A 431 6.21 2.99 -22.26
C ALA A 431 7.02 2.02 -23.13
N PHE A 432 7.92 1.29 -22.47
CA PHE A 432 8.56 0.07 -22.97
C PHE A 432 8.31 -1.09 -21.99
N LEU A 433 8.47 -2.34 -22.44
CA LEU A 433 8.17 -3.56 -21.72
C LEU A 433 9.44 -4.38 -21.46
N ILE A 434 9.56 -4.97 -20.28
CA ILE A 434 10.52 -6.05 -20.00
C ILE A 434 9.86 -7.39 -20.39
N GLU A 435 10.41 -8.06 -21.41
CA GLU A 435 9.89 -9.35 -21.91
C GLU A 435 10.61 -10.55 -21.30
N ILE A 436 11.94 -10.44 -21.15
CA ILE A 436 12.79 -11.49 -20.58
C ILE A 436 13.64 -10.85 -19.50
N PHE A 437 13.69 -11.48 -18.34
CA PHE A 437 14.58 -11.12 -17.25
C PHE A 437 15.12 -12.39 -16.60
N ALA A 438 16.43 -12.50 -16.50
CA ALA A 438 17.08 -13.60 -15.79
C ALA A 438 18.35 -13.10 -15.11
N MET A 439 18.65 -13.64 -13.93
CA MET A 439 19.85 -13.30 -13.14
C MET A 439 20.48 -14.60 -12.63
N ASP A 440 21.80 -14.62 -12.49
CA ASP A 440 22.50 -15.73 -11.84
C ASP A 440 21.97 -15.88 -10.40
N PRO A 441 21.51 -17.08 -9.97
CA PRO A 441 20.98 -17.32 -8.63
C PRO A 441 21.94 -16.99 -7.48
N ASN A 442 23.26 -16.99 -7.75
CA ASN A 442 24.29 -16.65 -6.77
C ASN A 442 24.45 -15.13 -6.59
N ILE A 443 23.88 -14.34 -7.51
CA ILE A 443 23.83 -12.89 -7.38
C ILE A 443 22.52 -12.48 -6.74
N ASP A 444 22.63 -11.57 -5.78
CA ASP A 444 21.44 -11.01 -5.16
C ASP A 444 20.63 -10.22 -6.21
N GLY A 445 19.43 -10.71 -6.52
CA GLY A 445 18.59 -10.09 -7.53
C GLY A 445 18.24 -8.62 -7.25
N ARG A 446 18.44 -8.11 -6.03
CA ARG A 446 18.25 -6.69 -5.71
C ARG A 446 19.25 -5.79 -6.46
N CYS A 447 20.38 -6.33 -6.91
CA CYS A 447 21.34 -5.63 -7.79
C CYS A 447 20.80 -5.40 -9.21
N SER A 448 19.67 -6.01 -9.60
CA SER A 448 19.05 -5.83 -10.92
C SER A 448 18.56 -4.41 -11.22
N HIS A 449 18.51 -3.52 -10.23
CA HIS A 449 18.21 -2.11 -10.46
C HIS A 449 19.20 -1.44 -11.42
N ASP A 450 20.47 -1.87 -11.44
CA ASP A 450 21.44 -1.34 -12.39
C ASP A 450 20.97 -1.59 -13.84
N LEU A 451 20.37 -2.77 -14.12
CA LEU A 451 19.79 -3.09 -15.44
C LEU A 451 18.62 -2.16 -15.78
N LEU A 452 17.85 -1.74 -14.78
CA LEU A 452 16.74 -0.82 -14.96
C LEU A 452 17.21 0.60 -15.31
N GLU A 453 18.31 1.08 -14.70
CA GLU A 453 18.95 2.33 -15.10
C GLU A 453 19.37 2.27 -16.58
N ALA A 454 20.06 1.21 -16.99
CA ALA A 454 20.47 1.01 -18.38
C ALA A 454 19.28 0.85 -19.35
N ALA A 455 18.16 0.27 -18.89
CA ALA A 455 16.95 0.15 -19.70
C ALA A 455 16.37 1.52 -20.07
N PHE A 456 16.26 2.45 -19.11
CA PHE A 456 15.82 3.81 -19.40
C PHE A 456 16.83 4.65 -20.18
N GLU A 457 18.12 4.30 -20.14
CA GLU A 457 19.14 4.87 -21.04
C GLU A 457 18.94 4.40 -22.49
N CYS A 458 18.46 3.18 -22.72
CA CYS A 458 18.13 2.66 -24.05
C CYS A 458 16.84 3.27 -24.63
N PHE A 459 15.91 3.69 -23.78
CA PHE A 459 14.65 4.33 -24.16
C PHE A 459 14.54 5.76 -23.59
N PRO A 460 15.35 6.73 -24.07
CA PRO A 460 15.42 8.07 -23.49
C PRO A 460 14.12 8.88 -23.65
N THR A 461 13.29 8.53 -24.63
CA THR A 461 12.02 9.21 -24.91
C THR A 461 10.83 8.65 -24.13
N LYS A 462 11.00 7.52 -23.42
CA LYS A 462 9.94 6.83 -22.69
C LYS A 462 10.09 7.10 -21.20
N ASP A 463 8.97 7.42 -20.56
CA ASP A 463 8.93 7.73 -19.13
C ASP A 463 8.50 6.52 -18.28
N TYR A 464 7.89 5.51 -18.90
CA TYR A 464 7.40 4.31 -18.21
C TYR A 464 8.11 3.03 -18.66
N CYS A 465 8.37 2.16 -17.70
CA CYS A 465 8.76 0.77 -17.92
C CYS A 465 7.67 -0.14 -17.35
N LEU A 466 7.17 -1.07 -18.17
CA LEU A 466 6.13 -2.02 -17.80
C LEU A 466 6.71 -3.42 -17.61
N LEU A 467 6.07 -4.19 -16.73
CA LEU A 467 6.37 -5.59 -16.49
C LEU A 467 5.05 -6.32 -16.21
N THR A 468 4.85 -7.48 -16.81
CA THR A 468 3.74 -8.36 -16.44
C THR A 468 4.26 -9.64 -15.82
N GLN A 469 3.55 -10.17 -14.82
CA GLN A 469 3.89 -11.45 -14.19
C GLN A 469 2.60 -12.25 -13.93
N PRO A 470 2.55 -13.56 -14.24
CA PRO A 470 1.40 -14.36 -13.88
C PRO A 470 1.22 -14.39 -12.34
N SER A 471 -0.02 -14.25 -11.86
CA SER A 471 -0.32 -14.04 -10.42
C SER A 471 0.20 -15.16 -9.50
N LYS A 472 0.36 -16.37 -10.07
CA LYS A 472 0.79 -17.60 -9.39
C LYS A 472 2.27 -17.62 -9.03
N TYR A 473 3.09 -16.82 -9.72
CA TYR A 473 4.53 -16.81 -9.48
C TYR A 473 4.88 -15.93 -8.28
N SER A 474 5.87 -16.37 -7.50
CA SER A 474 6.43 -15.54 -6.44
C SER A 474 7.03 -14.26 -7.01
N THR A 475 6.87 -13.16 -6.29
CA THR A 475 7.56 -11.91 -6.60
C THR A 475 9.07 -12.14 -6.65
N PHE A 476 9.76 -11.54 -7.62
CA PHE A 476 11.21 -11.57 -7.71
C PHE A 476 11.80 -10.18 -7.39
N PRO A 477 13.10 -10.07 -7.05
CA PRO A 477 13.66 -8.85 -6.49
C PRO A 477 13.46 -7.56 -7.30
N LEU A 478 13.39 -7.62 -8.63
CA LEU A 478 13.18 -6.43 -9.47
C LEU A 478 11.78 -5.81 -9.27
N ILE A 479 10.75 -6.63 -9.03
CA ILE A 479 9.36 -6.16 -8.84
C ILE A 479 9.24 -5.21 -7.66
N GLN A 480 10.13 -5.31 -6.66
CA GLN A 480 10.09 -4.43 -5.50
C GLN A 480 10.25 -2.93 -5.85
N TYR A 481 10.74 -2.62 -7.05
CA TYR A 481 10.89 -1.23 -7.55
C TYR A 481 9.66 -0.72 -8.30
N PHE A 482 8.74 -1.61 -8.68
CA PHE A 482 7.58 -1.26 -9.48
C PHE A 482 6.35 -1.03 -8.60
N THR A 483 5.45 -0.20 -9.09
CA THR A 483 4.10 -0.02 -8.58
C THR A 483 3.17 -0.98 -9.31
N ARG A 484 2.37 -1.74 -8.56
CA ARG A 484 1.33 -2.61 -9.12
C ARG A 484 0.18 -1.76 -9.66
N VAL A 485 -0.29 -2.08 -10.87
CA VAL A 485 -1.52 -1.53 -11.43
C VAL A 485 -2.71 -2.37 -10.99
N VAL A 486 -3.77 -1.70 -10.55
CA VAL A 486 -5.02 -2.37 -10.18
C VAL A 486 -5.70 -2.87 -11.45
N THR A 487 -6.16 -4.12 -11.46
CA THR A 487 -6.98 -4.67 -12.54
C THR A 487 -8.32 -3.93 -12.60
N ASN A 488 -8.82 -3.66 -13.81
CA ASN A 488 -10.16 -3.10 -13.99
C ASN A 488 -11.22 -3.99 -13.34
N GLN A 489 -12.23 -3.38 -12.73
CA GLN A 489 -13.31 -4.10 -12.06
C GLN A 489 -14.04 -5.03 -13.07
N LYS A 490 -14.45 -6.23 -12.63
CA LYS A 490 -14.91 -7.41 -13.42
C LYS A 490 -13.91 -8.14 -14.30
N LYS A 491 -12.68 -7.68 -14.44
CA LYS A 491 -11.71 -8.38 -15.29
C LYS A 491 -10.73 -9.16 -14.45
N SER A 492 -10.76 -10.48 -14.59
CA SER A 492 -9.67 -11.31 -14.14
C SER A 492 -8.68 -11.47 -15.29
N PHE A 493 -7.54 -10.81 -15.17
CA PHE A 493 -6.39 -11.11 -16.03
C PHE A 493 -5.48 -12.13 -15.32
N PRO A 494 -4.95 -13.15 -16.02
CA PRO A 494 -4.07 -14.14 -15.41
C PRO A 494 -2.73 -13.55 -14.92
N HIS A 495 -2.36 -12.37 -15.44
CA HIS A 495 -1.17 -11.65 -15.02
C HIS A 495 -1.51 -10.41 -14.19
N GLU A 496 -0.55 -10.02 -13.37
CA GLU A 496 -0.47 -8.72 -12.72
C GLU A 496 0.37 -7.79 -13.61
N LEU A 497 -0.02 -6.52 -13.69
CA LEU A 497 0.74 -5.47 -14.38
C LEU A 497 1.44 -4.60 -13.36
N TYR A 498 2.71 -4.32 -13.64
CA TYR A 498 3.58 -3.48 -12.85
C TYR A 498 4.16 -2.39 -13.74
N PHE A 499 4.37 -1.20 -13.18
CA PHE A 499 5.06 -0.12 -13.87
C PHE A 499 6.03 0.61 -12.95
N ILE A 500 7.03 1.25 -13.54
CA ILE A 500 7.88 2.23 -12.87
C ILE A 500 8.09 3.42 -13.80
N HIS A 501 8.10 4.62 -13.21
CA HIS A 501 8.38 5.85 -13.93
C HIS A 501 9.88 6.18 -13.87
N ARG A 502 10.41 6.85 -14.90
CA ARG A 502 11.81 7.28 -15.03
C ARG A 502 12.33 8.00 -13.79
N ASN A 503 11.53 8.94 -13.26
CA ASN A 503 11.86 9.66 -12.02
C ASN A 503 11.95 8.74 -10.79
N GLY A 504 11.25 7.60 -10.78
CA GLY A 504 11.41 6.60 -9.72
C GLY A 504 12.79 5.92 -9.72
N VAL A 505 13.54 5.98 -10.82
CA VAL A 505 14.89 5.43 -10.95
C VAL A 505 15.97 6.50 -10.74
N PHE A 506 15.81 7.67 -11.37
CA PHE A 506 16.85 8.70 -11.40
C PHE A 506 16.64 9.89 -10.47
N ALA A 507 15.40 10.22 -10.09
CA ALA A 507 15.13 11.46 -9.36
C ALA A 507 15.55 11.36 -7.90
N ASN A 508 15.95 12.50 -7.35
CA ASN A 508 16.06 12.66 -5.90
C ASN A 508 14.76 13.22 -5.36
N PHE A 509 14.21 12.53 -4.36
CA PHE A 509 13.01 12.97 -3.68
C PHE A 509 13.37 13.76 -2.42
N SER A 510 12.52 14.74 -2.09
CA SER A 510 12.65 15.51 -0.85
C SER A 510 11.29 15.93 -0.31
N VAL A 511 11.26 16.28 0.97
CA VAL A 511 10.05 16.79 1.65
C VAL A 511 10.41 18.08 2.35
N ARG A 512 9.48 19.04 2.33
CA ARG A 512 9.60 20.28 3.09
C ARG A 512 8.24 20.73 3.61
N CYS A 513 8.26 21.67 4.57
CA CYS A 513 7.04 22.38 4.96
C CYS A 513 6.41 23.05 3.74
N ALA A 514 5.08 22.98 3.65
CA ALA A 514 4.33 23.66 2.60
C ALA A 514 4.39 25.18 2.82
N HIS A 515 4.39 25.92 1.73
CA HIS A 515 4.39 27.38 1.72
C HIS A 515 3.12 27.88 1.01
N ILE A 516 2.71 29.13 1.28
CA ILE A 516 1.49 29.70 0.67
C ILE A 516 1.54 29.73 -0.86
N SER A 517 2.74 29.82 -1.44
CA SER A 517 2.97 29.72 -2.89
C SER A 517 2.60 28.36 -3.49
N ASP A 518 2.64 27.29 -2.67
CA ASP A 518 2.32 25.93 -3.12
C ASP A 518 0.82 25.74 -3.32
N PHE A 519 -0.02 26.57 -2.70
CA PHE A 519 -1.48 26.44 -2.71
C PHE A 519 -2.06 26.35 -4.13
N LYS A 520 -1.62 27.22 -5.04
CA LYS A 520 -2.11 27.22 -6.44
C LYS A 520 -1.75 25.95 -7.18
N ILE A 521 -0.53 25.45 -6.97
CA ILE A 521 -0.03 24.22 -7.59
C ILE A 521 -0.83 23.03 -7.07
N ILE A 522 -1.00 22.94 -5.74
CA ILE A 522 -1.77 21.88 -5.10
C ILE A 522 -3.22 21.91 -5.57
N ALA A 523 -3.87 23.08 -5.60
CA ALA A 523 -5.25 23.23 -6.05
C ALA A 523 -5.47 22.73 -7.48
N ALA A 524 -4.53 23.01 -8.38
CA ALA A 524 -4.61 22.52 -9.75
C ALA A 524 -4.42 20.99 -9.84
N ILE A 525 -3.50 20.44 -9.03
CA ILE A 525 -3.22 19.01 -8.94
C ILE A 525 -4.44 18.21 -8.39
N ILE A 526 -5.18 18.75 -7.41
CA ILE A 526 -6.35 18.09 -6.79
C ILE A 526 -7.71 18.48 -7.37
N SER A 527 -7.73 19.21 -8.49
CA SER A 527 -8.97 19.71 -9.12
C SER A 527 -10.03 18.61 -9.36
N HIS A 528 -9.60 17.40 -9.70
CA HIS A 528 -10.47 16.25 -9.97
C HIS A 528 -10.68 15.31 -8.76
N VAL A 529 -10.16 15.68 -7.58
CA VAL A 529 -10.31 14.88 -6.36
C VAL A 529 -11.62 15.21 -5.67
N HIS A 530 -12.33 14.19 -5.20
CA HIS A 530 -13.55 14.38 -4.43
C HIS A 530 -13.26 15.16 -3.14
N ASN A 531 -14.14 16.07 -2.73
CA ASN A 531 -13.94 16.96 -1.56
C ASN A 531 -12.70 17.86 -1.66
N SER A 532 -12.23 18.20 -2.87
CA SER A 532 -11.08 19.09 -3.07
C SER A 532 -11.23 20.43 -2.32
N GLU A 533 -12.44 20.99 -2.26
CA GLU A 533 -12.73 22.21 -1.49
C GLU A 533 -12.44 22.07 0.01
N LEU A 534 -12.83 20.96 0.64
CA LEU A 534 -12.56 20.70 2.06
C LEU A 534 -11.05 20.59 2.30
N ILE A 535 -10.36 19.87 1.41
CA ILE A 535 -8.92 19.68 1.48
C ILE A 535 -8.17 21.01 1.33
N LEU A 536 -8.61 21.87 0.42
CA LEU A 536 -8.03 23.20 0.22
C LEU A 536 -8.26 24.12 1.41
N ASN A 537 -9.44 24.07 2.03
CA ASN A 537 -9.75 24.85 3.22
C ASN A 537 -8.86 24.45 4.41
N ASP A 538 -8.72 23.14 4.65
CA ASP A 538 -7.87 22.64 5.73
C ASP A 538 -6.37 22.89 5.44
N LEU A 539 -5.95 22.83 4.17
CA LEU A 539 -4.61 23.24 3.75
C LEU A 539 -4.37 24.74 3.99
N LEU A 540 -5.33 25.61 3.64
CA LEU A 540 -5.23 27.05 3.84
C LEU A 540 -5.16 27.40 5.32
N LEU A 541 -5.95 26.72 6.16
CA LEU A 541 -5.88 26.83 7.62
C LEU A 541 -4.48 26.48 8.14
N ALA A 542 -3.90 25.37 7.68
CA ALA A 542 -2.55 24.96 8.06
C ALA A 542 -1.46 25.96 7.59
N LEU A 543 -1.65 26.59 6.42
CA LEU A 543 -0.70 27.56 5.86
C LEU A 543 -0.77 28.95 6.54
N THR A 544 -1.95 29.35 7.04
CA THR A 544 -2.19 30.70 7.58
C THR A 544 -2.03 30.80 9.10
N THR A 545 -2.18 29.69 9.83
CA THR A 545 -2.13 29.68 11.30
C THR A 545 -0.67 29.64 11.79
N SER A 546 -0.05 30.81 11.92
CA SER A 546 1.36 30.96 12.33
C SER A 546 1.59 31.03 13.85
N SER A 547 0.54 31.21 14.67
CA SER A 547 0.69 31.54 16.10
C SER A 547 0.36 30.41 17.09
N ASN A 548 -0.40 29.39 16.70
CA ASN A 548 -0.65 28.18 17.50
C ASN A 548 -0.70 26.98 16.54
N LYS A 549 0.25 26.03 16.65
CA LYS A 549 0.43 24.87 15.75
C LYS A 549 -0.73 23.85 15.82
N SER A 550 -1.94 24.23 15.44
CA SER A 550 -3.10 23.30 15.38
C SER A 550 -3.01 22.36 14.18
N SER A 551 -2.34 22.76 13.09
CA SER A 551 -2.14 21.94 11.89
C SER A 551 -0.81 22.26 11.22
N LEU A 552 -0.17 21.25 10.64
CA LEU A 552 1.09 21.35 9.91
C LEU A 552 0.89 20.75 8.52
N SER A 553 1.52 21.35 7.52
CA SER A 553 1.43 20.89 6.13
C SER A 553 2.80 20.71 5.49
N TYR A 554 2.94 19.67 4.68
CA TYR A 554 4.19 19.31 4.01
C TYR A 554 3.93 18.93 2.55
N VAL A 555 4.92 19.19 1.69
CA VAL A 555 4.89 18.84 0.27
C VAL A 555 6.01 17.86 -0.06
N PHE A 556 5.71 16.92 -0.95
CA PHE A 556 6.64 15.94 -1.48
C PHE A 556 7.08 16.35 -2.88
N LEU A 557 8.40 16.38 -3.08
CA LEU A 557 9.03 16.92 -4.28
C LEU A 557 9.82 15.85 -5.02
N SER A 558 9.61 15.78 -6.34
CA SER A 558 10.48 15.09 -7.28
C SER A 558 11.30 16.14 -8.03
N GLU A 559 12.62 16.19 -7.78
CA GLU A 559 13.59 17.20 -8.26
C GLU A 559 13.29 18.66 -7.88
N ASN A 560 12.07 19.15 -8.10
CA ASN A 560 11.48 20.42 -7.62
C ASN A 560 9.95 20.50 -7.85
N SER A 561 9.36 19.53 -8.54
CA SER A 561 7.92 19.48 -8.81
C SER A 561 7.17 18.87 -7.63
N ILE A 562 6.05 19.47 -7.24
CA ILE A 562 5.18 18.94 -6.19
C ILE A 562 4.44 17.72 -6.75
N VAL A 563 4.66 16.57 -6.16
CA VAL A 563 4.03 15.29 -6.57
C VAL A 563 3.16 14.69 -5.46
N GLY A 564 3.09 15.35 -4.30
CA GLY A 564 2.21 14.99 -3.20
C GLY A 564 2.21 16.05 -2.08
N PHE A 565 1.23 15.97 -1.18
CA PHE A 565 1.16 16.81 0.00
C PHE A 565 0.42 16.10 1.15
N THR A 566 0.63 16.60 2.36
CA THR A 566 -0.02 16.10 3.57
C THR A 566 -0.38 17.25 4.50
N VAL A 567 -1.49 17.10 5.22
CA VAL A 567 -1.91 17.97 6.31
C VAL A 567 -2.08 17.08 7.53
N ILE A 568 -1.40 17.44 8.62
CA ILE A 568 -1.45 16.73 9.89
C ILE A 568 -1.88 17.70 10.99
N THR A 569 -2.51 17.19 12.03
CA THR A 569 -2.82 17.93 13.26
C THR A 569 -2.20 17.21 14.46
N PRO A 570 -1.89 17.88 15.57
CA PRO A 570 -1.60 17.20 16.82
C PRO A 570 -2.74 16.24 17.18
N GLU A 571 -2.41 15.07 17.72
CA GLU A 571 -3.42 14.13 18.21
C GLU A 571 -3.95 14.61 19.57
N TYR A 572 -5.28 14.67 19.71
CA TYR A 572 -5.95 15.01 20.97
C TYR A 572 -6.65 13.79 21.63
N ILE A 573 -6.72 12.64 20.95
CA ILE A 573 -7.64 11.54 21.31
C ILE A 573 -6.93 10.46 22.15
N THR A 574 -6.62 10.76 23.41
CA THR A 574 -5.85 9.81 24.23
C THR A 574 -6.67 8.83 25.07
N ASN A 575 -7.92 9.10 25.46
CA ASN A 575 -8.65 8.18 26.36
C ASN A 575 -9.59 7.21 25.65
N TYR A 576 -10.35 7.67 24.65
CA TYR A 576 -11.18 6.79 23.83
C TYR A 576 -10.33 5.73 23.11
N LEU A 577 -9.22 6.16 22.46
CA LEU A 577 -8.42 5.22 21.70
C LEU A 577 -7.74 4.15 22.59
N LYS A 578 -7.35 4.49 23.83
CA LYS A 578 -6.86 3.50 24.81
C LYS A 578 -7.92 2.48 25.20
N ALA A 579 -9.15 2.92 25.39
CA ALA A 579 -10.22 2.05 25.87
C ALA A 579 -10.62 1.01 24.82
N PHE A 580 -10.53 1.36 23.53
CA PHE A 580 -11.08 0.55 22.45
C PHE A 580 -10.06 0.02 21.44
N TYR A 581 -8.77 0.40 21.51
CA TYR A 581 -7.74 -0.09 20.58
C TYR A 581 -6.47 -0.51 21.30
N ASN A 582 -5.83 -1.57 20.80
CA ASN A 582 -4.58 -2.09 21.34
C ASN A 582 -3.37 -1.25 20.86
N ILE A 583 -3.19 -0.09 21.47
CA ILE A 583 -2.09 0.85 21.13
C ILE A 583 -0.81 0.53 21.89
N GLN A 584 -0.91 -0.08 23.07
CA GLN A 584 0.20 -0.30 23.99
C GLN A 584 1.29 -1.22 23.41
N ASP A 585 0.92 -2.13 22.51
CA ASP A 585 1.85 -3.00 21.80
C ASP A 585 2.70 -2.27 20.74
N LEU A 586 2.32 -1.05 20.36
CA LEU A 586 2.91 -0.30 19.24
C LEU A 586 3.78 0.88 19.71
N MET A 587 3.67 1.29 20.97
CA MET A 587 4.24 2.52 21.49
C MET A 587 4.83 2.34 22.88
N ASP A 588 5.84 3.14 23.22
CA ASP A 588 6.28 3.27 24.60
C ASP A 588 5.31 4.16 25.39
N ASN A 589 5.06 3.79 26.65
CA ASN A 589 4.13 4.48 27.55
C ASN A 589 4.54 5.94 27.79
N PHE A 590 5.85 6.24 27.75
CA PHE A 590 6.40 7.59 27.97
C PHE A 590 6.06 8.57 26.85
N HIS A 591 6.15 8.13 25.59
CA HIS A 591 5.86 8.98 24.43
C HIS A 591 4.37 9.22 24.23
N TYR A 592 3.55 8.26 24.65
CA TYR A 592 2.10 8.36 24.67
C TYR A 592 1.60 9.49 25.59
N GLN A 593 2.25 9.70 26.74
CA GLN A 593 1.85 10.73 27.73
C GLN A 593 2.22 12.17 27.30
N ASN A 594 3.14 12.32 26.36
CA ASN A 594 3.76 13.61 26.02
C ASN A 594 3.19 14.28 24.75
N LYS A 595 2.01 13.86 24.24
CA LYS A 595 1.41 14.39 23.00
C LYS A 595 2.38 14.36 21.79
N SER A 596 3.17 13.30 21.68
CA SER A 596 4.21 13.17 20.64
C SER A 596 3.69 12.58 19.32
N ASN A 597 2.38 12.47 19.16
CA ASN A 597 1.71 11.90 18.00
C ASN A 597 0.87 12.94 17.25
N GLY A 598 0.65 12.70 15.97
CA GLY A 598 -0.26 13.48 15.14
C GLY A 598 -1.34 12.63 14.49
N LEU A 599 -2.39 13.29 14.03
CA LEU A 599 -3.42 12.72 13.17
C LEU A 599 -3.19 13.20 11.74
N ILE A 600 -3.20 12.28 10.78
CA ILE A 600 -3.22 12.60 9.35
C ILE A 600 -4.64 13.02 9.00
N MET A 601 -4.79 14.27 8.54
CA MET A 601 -6.04 14.78 8.02
C MET A 601 -6.17 14.42 6.53
N HIS A 602 -5.14 14.76 5.76
CA HIS A 602 -5.10 14.60 4.32
C HIS A 602 -3.72 14.10 3.93
N PHE A 603 -3.66 13.08 3.07
CA PHE A 603 -2.39 12.59 2.54
C PHE A 603 -2.57 12.11 1.10
N LEU A 604 -2.14 12.95 0.17
CA LEU A 604 -2.27 12.69 -1.26
C LEU A 604 -0.88 12.60 -1.88
N LEU A 605 -0.62 11.48 -2.56
CA LEU A 605 0.63 11.22 -3.26
C LEU A 605 0.32 10.64 -4.63
N SER A 606 0.92 11.21 -5.68
CA SER A 606 0.64 10.79 -7.06
C SER A 606 0.75 9.27 -7.18
N PRO A 607 -0.23 8.59 -7.81
CA PRO A 607 -0.24 7.15 -8.00
C PRO A 607 1.08 6.58 -8.56
N ILE A 608 1.80 7.38 -9.35
CA ILE A 608 3.10 7.05 -9.93
C ILE A 608 4.18 6.82 -8.84
N PHE A 609 4.11 7.60 -7.76
CA PHE A 609 5.13 7.65 -6.71
C PHE A 609 4.70 6.93 -5.41
N LEU A 610 3.62 6.14 -5.43
CA LEU A 610 3.11 5.42 -4.25
C LEU A 610 4.17 4.54 -3.57
N LYS A 611 5.13 3.98 -4.32
CA LYS A 611 6.23 3.20 -3.74
C LYS A 611 7.12 4.02 -2.79
N PHE A 612 7.11 5.35 -2.89
CA PHE A 612 7.89 6.27 -2.05
C PHE A 612 7.08 6.87 -0.89
N SER A 613 5.85 6.41 -0.67
CA SER A 613 4.99 6.85 0.43
C SER A 613 5.62 6.69 1.82
N SER A 614 6.35 5.59 2.06
CA SER A 614 7.08 5.36 3.32
C SER A 614 8.12 6.44 3.59
N PHE A 615 8.82 6.93 2.55
CA PHE A 615 9.74 8.05 2.66
C PHE A 615 9.01 9.35 3.01
N PHE A 616 7.88 9.63 2.36
CA PHE A 616 7.12 10.84 2.64
C PHE A 616 6.55 10.84 4.08
N LEU A 617 6.03 9.70 4.56
CA LEU A 617 5.61 9.52 5.95
C LEU A 617 6.76 9.71 6.94
N ARG A 618 7.92 9.10 6.65
CA ARG A 618 9.15 9.24 7.44
C ARG A 618 9.55 10.70 7.60
N GLU A 619 9.63 11.43 6.49
CA GLU A 619 10.04 12.83 6.52
C GLU A 619 8.99 13.70 7.19
N THR A 620 7.71 13.37 7.06
CA THR A 620 6.64 14.04 7.79
C THR A 620 6.84 13.89 9.31
N LEU A 621 7.14 12.68 9.80
CA LEU A 621 7.51 12.45 11.21
C LEU A 621 8.73 13.28 11.62
N ARG A 622 9.80 13.23 10.82
CA ARG A 622 11.05 13.94 11.10
C ARG A 622 10.86 15.46 11.18
N LEU A 623 10.18 16.05 10.20
CA LEU A 623 9.99 17.50 10.11
C LEU A 623 8.96 18.02 11.13
N SER A 624 7.96 17.22 11.47
CA SER A 624 7.00 17.56 12.54
C SER A 624 7.54 17.32 13.94
N SER A 625 8.66 16.58 14.07
CA SER A 625 9.20 16.09 15.35
C SER A 625 8.25 15.16 16.11
N LEU A 626 7.27 14.57 15.41
CA LEU A 626 6.36 13.58 15.96
C LEU A 626 7.00 12.19 15.92
N LYS A 627 6.58 11.32 16.85
CA LYS A 627 7.05 9.93 16.95
C LYS A 627 6.11 8.94 16.27
N GLY A 628 4.83 9.28 16.15
CA GLY A 628 3.83 8.48 15.47
C GLY A 628 2.76 9.32 14.78
N LEU A 629 2.15 8.75 13.75
CA LEU A 629 1.01 9.32 13.04
C LEU A 629 -0.15 8.33 13.03
N PHE A 630 -1.31 8.79 13.44
CA PHE A 630 -2.57 8.08 13.34
C PHE A 630 -3.33 8.49 12.09
N TYR A 631 -4.19 7.59 11.63
CA TYR A 631 -5.23 7.90 10.66
C TYR A 631 -6.52 7.21 11.09
N ILE A 632 -7.63 7.95 10.98
CA ILE A 632 -8.96 7.49 11.35
C ILE A 632 -9.75 7.29 10.07
N LEU A 633 -10.24 6.08 9.88
CA LEU A 633 -11.16 5.73 8.80
C LEU A 633 -12.56 5.55 9.39
N HIS A 634 -13.46 6.47 9.05
CA HIS A 634 -14.86 6.38 9.45
C HIS A 634 -15.65 5.40 8.54
N PRO A 635 -16.68 4.71 9.07
CA PRO A 635 -17.53 3.83 8.26
C PRO A 635 -18.34 4.61 7.23
N LEU A 636 -18.57 4.00 6.07
CA LEU A 636 -19.30 4.59 4.93
C LEU A 636 -20.80 4.80 5.17
N THR A 637 -21.36 4.21 6.24
CA THR A 637 -22.82 4.18 6.49
C THR A 637 -23.37 5.44 7.15
N ASN A 638 -22.52 6.42 7.52
CA ASN A 638 -22.94 7.55 8.33
C ASN A 638 -23.13 8.85 7.55
N GLN A 639 -24.38 9.34 7.59
CA GLN A 639 -24.81 10.63 7.05
C GLN A 639 -24.60 11.79 8.05
N LEU A 640 -24.36 11.50 9.33
CA LEU A 640 -24.26 12.48 10.42
C LEU A 640 -22.98 13.33 10.39
N PHE A 641 -21.92 12.81 9.78
CA PHE A 641 -20.70 13.55 9.51
C PHE A 641 -20.62 13.76 7.99
N PRO A 642 -20.77 14.99 7.47
CA PRO A 642 -20.53 15.24 6.06
C PRO A 642 -19.12 14.72 5.76
N LEU A 643 -19.02 13.80 4.78
CA LEU A 643 -17.83 13.08 4.35
C LEU A 643 -16.54 13.91 4.47
N ASP A 644 -15.91 13.94 5.65
CA ASP A 644 -14.62 14.57 5.95
C ASP A 644 -13.45 13.78 5.29
N PHE A 645 -13.76 12.83 4.41
CA PHE A 645 -12.80 11.94 3.79
C PHE A 645 -11.97 12.70 2.76
N SER A 646 -10.68 12.82 3.06
CA SER A 646 -9.66 12.92 2.03
C SER A 646 -9.16 11.52 1.71
N LEU A 647 -9.02 11.22 0.43
CA LEU A 647 -8.35 10.00 0.00
C LEU A 647 -6.95 9.95 0.64
N VAL A 648 -6.64 8.83 1.29
CA VAL A 648 -5.32 8.61 1.87
C VAL A 648 -4.58 7.59 1.02
N SER A 649 -3.63 8.09 0.25
CA SER A 649 -2.77 7.31 -0.64
C SER A 649 -1.83 6.34 0.10
N VAL A 650 -1.76 6.41 1.43
CA VAL A 650 -0.73 5.71 2.24
C VAL A 650 -1.26 4.71 3.24
N LEU A 651 -2.55 4.36 3.18
CA LEU A 651 -3.14 3.33 4.05
C LEU A 651 -2.37 2.00 3.98
N GLY A 652 -1.88 1.64 2.79
CA GLY A 652 -1.05 0.44 2.58
C GLY A 652 0.27 0.45 3.35
N GLU A 653 0.80 1.61 3.73
CA GLU A 653 2.03 1.77 4.52
C GLU A 653 1.79 1.76 6.04
N MET A 654 0.58 2.02 6.48
CA MET A 654 0.21 2.03 7.90
C MET A 654 -0.16 0.62 8.40
N ILE A 655 -0.23 0.45 9.71
CA ILE A 655 -0.73 -0.78 10.34
C ILE A 655 -2.09 -0.48 10.95
N ALA A 656 -3.09 -1.32 10.65
CA ALA A 656 -4.37 -1.27 11.34
C ALA A 656 -4.22 -1.70 12.80
N ILE A 657 -4.76 -0.90 13.71
CA ILE A 657 -4.75 -1.18 15.14
C ILE A 657 -5.97 -2.02 15.48
N GLN A 658 -5.73 -3.17 16.09
CA GLN A 658 -6.81 -4.07 16.45
C GLN A 658 -7.70 -3.46 17.55
N PRO A 659 -9.02 -3.52 17.38
CA PRO A 659 -9.95 -3.10 18.42
C PRO A 659 -9.90 -4.05 19.63
N ILE A 660 -9.94 -3.46 20.82
CA ILE A 660 -10.17 -4.16 22.09
C ILE A 660 -11.65 -4.50 22.19
N HIS A 661 -11.95 -5.69 22.68
CA HIS A 661 -13.32 -6.05 23.03
C HIS A 661 -13.68 -5.35 24.35
N PRO A 662 -14.59 -4.36 24.34
CA PRO A 662 -14.99 -3.74 25.58
C PRO A 662 -15.71 -4.77 26.45
N ILE A 663 -15.44 -4.73 27.75
CA ILE A 663 -16.22 -5.47 28.73
C ILE A 663 -17.64 -4.88 28.69
N GLN A 664 -18.67 -5.72 28.58
CA GLN A 664 -20.04 -5.26 28.71
C GLN A 664 -20.32 -4.98 30.19
N TYR A 665 -20.51 -3.71 30.52
CA TYR A 665 -20.84 -3.27 31.86
C TYR A 665 -22.35 -3.22 32.02
N ASP A 666 -22.84 -3.79 33.11
CA ASP A 666 -24.22 -3.56 33.54
C ASP A 666 -24.30 -2.17 34.19
N MET A 667 -24.67 -1.18 33.38
CA MET A 667 -24.68 0.22 33.75
C MET A 667 -25.62 0.50 34.93
N GLU A 668 -26.76 -0.21 34.99
CA GLU A 668 -27.73 -0.07 36.08
C GLU A 668 -27.14 -0.54 37.41
N SER A 669 -26.40 -1.66 37.40
CA SER A 669 -25.76 -2.23 38.59
C SER A 669 -24.52 -1.46 39.06
N LEU A 670 -23.76 -0.86 38.14
CA LEU A 670 -22.49 -0.19 38.44
C LEU A 670 -22.66 1.26 38.88
N GLY A 671 -23.74 1.94 38.48
CA GLY A 671 -24.01 3.33 38.84
C GLY A 671 -22.79 4.24 38.61
N LYS A 672 -22.30 4.88 39.68
CA LYS A 672 -21.12 5.79 39.63
C LYS A 672 -19.78 5.12 39.28
N TYR A 673 -19.70 3.79 39.31
CA TYR A 673 -18.50 3.02 38.93
C TYR A 673 -18.56 2.55 37.47
N ALA A 674 -19.65 2.84 36.76
CA ALA A 674 -19.75 2.54 35.35
C ALA A 674 -18.75 3.38 34.54
N PRO A 675 -18.18 2.85 33.46
CA PRO A 675 -17.37 3.66 32.54
C PRO A 675 -18.19 4.82 31.97
N ASN A 676 -17.51 5.90 31.59
CA ASN A 676 -18.19 7.08 31.05
C ASN A 676 -19.04 6.69 29.81
N GLU A 677 -20.35 6.96 29.88
CA GLU A 677 -21.33 6.66 28.84
C GLU A 677 -20.98 7.30 27.49
N GLU A 678 -20.27 8.42 27.48
CA GLU A 678 -19.88 9.11 26.26
C GLU A 678 -18.99 8.25 25.37
N TYR A 679 -18.11 7.44 25.96
CA TYR A 679 -17.28 6.48 25.24
C TYR A 679 -18.08 5.36 24.57
N ILE A 680 -19.22 4.99 25.18
CA ILE A 680 -20.14 3.97 24.64
C ILE A 680 -20.97 4.53 23.49
N LYS A 681 -21.26 5.84 23.51
CA LYS A 681 -22.01 6.56 22.45
C LYS A 681 -21.14 6.93 21.24
N MET A 682 -19.81 6.79 21.32
CA MET A 682 -18.92 7.10 20.20
C MET A 682 -19.03 6.05 19.09
N GLU A 683 -18.98 6.53 17.86
CA GLU A 683 -19.11 5.67 16.69
C GLU A 683 -17.88 4.75 16.49
N PRO A 684 -18.11 3.52 15.99
CA PRO A 684 -17.03 2.63 15.64
C PRO A 684 -16.22 3.22 14.46
N LEU A 685 -14.89 3.24 14.60
CA LEU A 685 -13.97 3.74 13.57
C LEU A 685 -12.84 2.74 13.35
N ALA A 686 -12.24 2.69 12.17
CA ALA A 686 -11.01 1.94 11.97
C ALA A 686 -9.81 2.85 12.21
N LEU A 687 -8.83 2.36 12.97
CA LEU A 687 -7.66 3.15 13.38
C LEU A 687 -6.39 2.57 12.76
N TYR A 688 -5.57 3.44 12.19
CA TYR A 688 -4.30 3.10 11.57
C TYR A 688 -3.17 3.88 12.23
N TYR A 689 -1.98 3.29 12.28
CA TYR A 689 -0.81 3.89 12.89
C TYR A 689 0.48 3.62 12.10
N VAL A 690 1.38 4.60 12.11
CA VAL A 690 2.73 4.47 11.56
C VAL A 690 3.73 5.22 12.43
N ASN A 691 4.92 4.63 12.59
CA ASN A 691 6.08 5.25 13.23
C ASN A 691 7.34 4.98 12.41
N GLU A 692 8.48 5.48 12.88
CA GLU A 692 9.76 5.31 12.20
C GLU A 692 10.12 3.84 11.93
N LYS A 693 9.99 2.96 12.94
CA LYS A 693 10.19 1.51 12.78
C LYS A 693 9.34 0.90 11.67
N ILE A 694 8.06 1.26 11.58
CA ILE A 694 7.15 0.74 10.56
C ILE A 694 7.59 1.22 9.18
N THR A 695 7.98 2.49 9.02
CA THR A 695 8.49 3.02 7.74
C THR A 695 9.80 2.36 7.27
N LEU A 696 10.59 1.81 8.20
CA LEU A 696 11.82 1.05 7.94
C LEU A 696 11.58 -0.44 7.66
N THR A 697 10.40 -0.94 8.02
CA THR A 697 10.11 -2.37 7.93
C THR A 697 9.67 -2.71 6.51
N LYS A 698 10.42 -3.60 5.85
CA LYS A 698 10.07 -4.09 4.52
C LYS A 698 8.77 -4.88 4.56
N LYS A 699 7.81 -4.51 3.71
CA LYS A 699 6.57 -5.26 3.51
C LYS A 699 6.75 -6.33 2.43
N LEU A 700 6.18 -7.50 2.66
CA LEU A 700 6.15 -8.64 1.75
C LEU A 700 4.76 -8.74 1.14
N GLU A 701 4.67 -8.47 -0.15
CA GLU A 701 3.41 -8.52 -0.89
C GLU A 701 3.09 -9.97 -1.29
N ILE A 702 1.86 -10.40 -1.02
CA ILE A 702 1.30 -11.69 -1.41
C ILE A 702 0.21 -11.42 -2.45
N THR A 703 0.50 -11.78 -3.70
CA THR A 703 -0.37 -11.52 -4.87
C THR A 703 -1.33 -12.65 -5.20
N SER A 704 -1.29 -13.74 -4.44
CA SER A 704 -2.17 -14.88 -4.66
C SER A 704 -3.64 -14.48 -4.60
N LYS A 705 -4.41 -14.94 -5.60
CA LYS A 705 -5.86 -14.71 -5.69
C LYS A 705 -6.60 -15.62 -4.69
N ILE A 706 -6.96 -15.06 -3.54
CA ILE A 706 -7.70 -15.74 -2.47
C ILE A 706 -9.17 -15.38 -2.59
N VAL A 707 -10.01 -16.35 -2.93
CA VAL A 707 -11.47 -16.18 -3.04
C VAL A 707 -12.15 -16.91 -1.89
N ILE A 708 -13.03 -16.19 -1.20
CA ILE A 708 -13.74 -16.64 -0.01
C ILE A 708 -15.23 -16.54 -0.32
N VAL A 709 -15.97 -17.64 -0.20
CA VAL A 709 -17.41 -17.67 -0.52
C VAL A 709 -18.22 -17.83 0.77
N GLY A 710 -19.08 -16.86 1.05
CA GLY A 710 -19.94 -16.82 2.23
C GLY A 710 -19.42 -15.87 3.31
N GLY A 711 -20.27 -14.93 3.77
CA GLY A 711 -19.98 -13.98 4.83
C GLY A 711 -20.39 -14.47 6.22
N SER A 712 -20.02 -15.70 6.60
CA SER A 712 -20.32 -16.25 7.93
C SER A 712 -19.34 -15.79 9.00
N ASP A 713 -19.65 -16.02 10.28
CA ASP A 713 -18.72 -15.74 11.39
C ASP A 713 -17.38 -16.47 11.23
N THR A 714 -17.40 -17.69 10.68
CA THR A 714 -16.18 -18.45 10.36
C THR A 714 -15.35 -17.76 9.28
N ALA A 715 -15.99 -17.20 8.26
CA ALA A 715 -15.32 -16.43 7.22
C ALA A 715 -14.67 -15.17 7.79
N MET A 716 -15.38 -14.44 8.66
CA MET A 716 -14.83 -13.24 9.31
C MET A 716 -13.65 -13.58 10.21
N ALA A 717 -13.73 -14.68 10.96
CA ALA A 717 -12.61 -15.17 11.78
C ALA A 717 -11.40 -15.58 10.97
N PHE A 718 -11.63 -16.21 9.83
CA PHE A 718 -10.57 -16.54 8.88
C PHE A 718 -9.90 -15.28 8.33
N ILE A 719 -10.68 -14.32 7.82
CA ILE A 719 -10.18 -13.05 7.26
C ILE A 719 -9.41 -12.24 8.32
N GLU A 720 -9.99 -12.06 9.50
CA GLU A 720 -9.35 -11.32 10.61
C GLU A 720 -8.02 -11.97 11.01
N SER A 721 -7.99 -13.31 11.10
CA SER A 721 -6.76 -14.06 11.43
C SER A 721 -5.71 -14.01 10.33
N LEU A 722 -6.15 -13.94 9.07
CA LEU A 722 -5.27 -13.82 7.91
C LEU A 722 -4.59 -12.44 7.89
N LEU A 723 -5.37 -11.38 8.13
CA LEU A 723 -4.93 -9.99 8.01
C LEU A 723 -4.19 -9.45 9.24
N PHE A 724 -4.68 -9.71 10.46
CA PHE A 724 -4.30 -8.90 11.63
C PHE A 724 -3.50 -9.63 12.71
N ARG A 725 -3.24 -10.93 12.57
CA ARG A 725 -2.55 -11.68 13.63
C ARG A 725 -1.10 -11.21 13.83
N ASN A 726 -0.71 -10.97 15.08
CA ASN A 726 0.50 -10.23 15.50
C ASN A 726 1.85 -10.61 14.86
N SER A 727 2.03 -11.84 14.38
CA SER A 727 3.27 -12.29 13.74
C SER A 727 3.41 -11.87 12.27
N ARG A 728 2.41 -11.18 11.69
CA ARG A 728 2.29 -10.95 10.24
C ARG A 728 2.17 -9.47 9.82
N LYS A 729 2.57 -8.52 10.68
CA LYS A 729 2.44 -7.08 10.41
C LYS A 729 3.19 -6.58 9.17
N HIS A 730 4.13 -7.36 8.64
CA HIS A 730 4.89 -7.07 7.42
C HIS A 730 4.34 -7.75 6.16
N TYR A 731 3.30 -8.59 6.23
CA TYR A 731 2.68 -9.17 5.03
C TYR A 731 1.52 -8.30 4.54
N VAL A 732 1.44 -8.12 3.22
CA VAL A 732 0.36 -7.37 2.57
C VAL A 732 -0.28 -8.26 1.52
N TYR A 733 -1.54 -8.60 1.71
CA TYR A 733 -2.31 -9.36 0.73
C TYR A 733 -2.96 -8.38 -0.25
N THR A 734 -2.78 -8.59 -1.55
CA THR A 734 -3.28 -7.65 -2.57
C THR A 734 -4.56 -8.11 -3.27
N ASN A 735 -4.87 -9.41 -3.21
CA ASN A 735 -5.94 -10.05 -3.99
C ASN A 735 -6.85 -10.96 -3.13
N ILE A 736 -7.47 -10.41 -2.08
CA ILE A 736 -8.51 -11.12 -1.30
C ILE A 736 -9.89 -10.69 -1.78
N THR A 737 -10.72 -11.65 -2.18
CA THR A 737 -12.11 -11.42 -2.59
C THR A 737 -13.08 -12.24 -1.73
N LEU A 738 -14.06 -11.59 -1.12
CA LEU A 738 -15.19 -12.19 -0.44
C LEU A 738 -16.43 -12.13 -1.34
N VAL A 739 -16.97 -13.27 -1.72
CA VAL A 739 -18.24 -13.42 -2.43
C VAL A 739 -19.33 -13.68 -1.41
N ALA A 740 -20.25 -12.75 -1.27
CA ALA A 740 -21.38 -12.89 -0.35
C ALA A 740 -22.57 -12.09 -0.86
N LYS A 741 -23.74 -12.73 -0.95
CA LYS A 741 -25.00 -12.11 -1.41
C LYS A 741 -25.30 -10.77 -0.74
N ASN A 742 -25.05 -10.68 0.57
CA ASN A 742 -25.37 -9.51 1.38
C ASN A 742 -24.12 -8.73 1.83
N GLY A 743 -22.95 -8.97 1.22
CA GLY A 743 -21.69 -8.33 1.61
C GLY A 743 -21.15 -8.79 2.97
N LEU A 744 -20.45 -7.91 3.69
CA LEU A 744 -20.00 -8.18 5.05
C LEU A 744 -21.20 -8.28 6.01
N PRO A 745 -21.04 -9.03 7.13
CA PRO A 745 -22.06 -9.10 8.15
C PRO A 745 -22.51 -7.70 8.61
N ASN A 746 -23.82 -7.50 8.69
CA ASN A 746 -24.47 -6.30 9.20
C ASN A 746 -24.20 -5.01 8.39
N GLU A 747 -23.92 -5.09 7.09
CA GLU A 747 -23.89 -3.90 6.22
C GLU A 747 -25.26 -3.25 6.02
N MET A 748 -26.32 -4.06 6.08
CA MET A 748 -27.67 -3.54 6.11
C MET A 748 -27.89 -2.77 7.41
N GLN A 749 -28.60 -1.64 7.32
CA GLN A 749 -29.04 -0.88 8.48
C GLN A 749 -29.70 -1.81 9.53
N PRO A 750 -29.51 -1.54 10.83
CA PRO A 750 -30.14 -2.32 11.89
C PRO A 750 -31.65 -2.32 11.71
N HIS A 751 -32.27 -3.49 11.88
CA HIS A 751 -33.71 -3.68 11.71
C HIS A 751 -34.24 -4.49 12.88
N GLN A 752 -35.06 -3.86 13.73
CA GLN A 752 -35.51 -4.42 15.01
C GLN A 752 -36.04 -5.86 14.91
N VAL A 753 -36.92 -6.16 13.95
CA VAL A 753 -37.49 -7.51 13.79
C VAL A 753 -36.44 -8.53 13.33
N ARG A 754 -35.65 -8.23 12.30
CA ARG A 754 -34.57 -9.10 11.81
C ARG A 754 -33.57 -9.40 12.93
N ASP A 755 -33.14 -8.36 13.64
CA ASP A 755 -32.11 -8.46 14.66
C ASP A 755 -32.61 -9.19 15.92
N ALA A 756 -33.93 -9.13 16.21
CA ALA A 756 -34.56 -9.93 17.28
C ALA A 756 -34.72 -11.41 16.93
N MET A 757 -34.81 -11.76 15.64
CA MET A 757 -35.01 -13.15 15.17
C MET A 757 -33.74 -14.00 15.19
N PHE A 758 -32.56 -13.37 15.15
CA PHE A 758 -31.28 -14.08 15.17
C PHE A 758 -30.54 -13.82 16.49
N GLN A 759 -30.20 -14.88 17.22
CA GLN A 759 -29.32 -14.75 18.38
C GLN A 759 -27.92 -14.35 17.91
N GLN A 760 -27.53 -13.08 18.14
CA GLN A 760 -26.17 -12.61 17.90
C GLN A 760 -25.20 -13.19 18.93
N ARG A 761 -24.69 -14.41 18.67
CA ARG A 761 -23.72 -15.09 19.54
C ARG A 761 -22.26 -14.79 19.21
N SER A 762 -21.99 -14.09 18.11
CA SER A 762 -20.62 -13.84 17.65
C SER A 762 -20.10 -12.45 18.02
N LYS A 763 -18.77 -12.30 17.99
CA LYS A 763 -18.11 -11.00 18.17
C LYS A 763 -18.24 -10.09 16.94
N TYR A 764 -18.64 -10.62 15.78
CA TYR A 764 -18.69 -9.91 14.49
C TYR A 764 -19.96 -9.07 14.34
N LYS A 765 -20.23 -8.24 15.35
CA LYS A 765 -21.31 -7.24 15.31
C LYS A 765 -20.93 -6.09 14.37
N HIS A 766 -21.94 -5.31 13.95
CA HIS A 766 -21.76 -4.12 13.11
C HIS A 766 -20.63 -3.21 13.62
N GLU A 767 -20.63 -2.91 14.92
CA GLU A 767 -19.61 -2.09 15.57
C GLU A 767 -18.20 -2.66 15.40
N TYR A 768 -18.03 -3.97 15.58
CA TYR A 768 -16.72 -4.61 15.51
C TYR A 768 -16.20 -4.69 14.07
N ILE A 769 -17.06 -5.03 13.11
CA ILE A 769 -16.70 -5.08 11.68
C ILE A 769 -16.28 -3.69 11.18
N ASN A 770 -16.97 -2.64 11.60
CA ASN A 770 -16.60 -1.26 11.29
C ASN A 770 -15.23 -0.88 11.86
N LYS A 771 -14.92 -1.31 13.10
CA LYS A 771 -13.60 -1.08 13.72
C LYS A 771 -12.45 -1.82 13.04
N LEU A 772 -12.73 -2.93 12.34
CA LEU A 772 -11.73 -3.66 11.57
C LEU A 772 -11.40 -3.01 10.22
N GLY A 773 -12.30 -2.21 9.66
CA GLY A 773 -12.09 -1.57 8.36
C GLY A 773 -11.87 -2.55 7.20
N LEU A 774 -12.48 -3.74 7.24
CA LEU A 774 -12.19 -4.85 6.30
C LEU A 774 -12.29 -4.48 4.81
N ARG A 775 -13.11 -3.49 4.47
CA ARG A 775 -13.23 -2.93 3.11
C ARG A 775 -11.92 -2.40 2.53
N THR A 776 -10.93 -2.04 3.36
CA THR A 776 -9.60 -1.61 2.87
C THR A 776 -8.72 -2.77 2.41
N TYR A 777 -9.07 -4.00 2.78
CA TYR A 777 -8.23 -5.19 2.55
C TYR A 777 -8.90 -6.27 1.71
N VAL A 778 -10.24 -6.29 1.69
CA VAL A 778 -11.04 -7.35 1.07
C VAL A 778 -11.97 -6.73 0.04
N ASN A 779 -11.86 -7.22 -1.20
CA ASN A 779 -12.83 -6.94 -2.23
C ASN A 779 -14.12 -7.70 -1.94
N ILE A 780 -15.27 -7.02 -1.92
CA ILE A 780 -16.57 -7.64 -1.63
C ILE A 780 -17.36 -7.73 -2.92
N VAL A 781 -17.66 -8.95 -3.36
CA VAL A 781 -18.52 -9.24 -4.50
C VAL A 781 -19.89 -9.64 -3.97
N TYR A 782 -20.88 -8.80 -4.27
CA TYR A 782 -22.28 -9.07 -3.97
C TYR A 782 -22.83 -10.00 -5.04
N GLY A 783 -23.11 -11.24 -4.64
CA GLY A 783 -23.64 -12.24 -5.54
C GLY A 783 -23.66 -13.61 -4.91
N MET A 784 -24.31 -14.56 -5.58
CA MET A 784 -24.32 -15.96 -5.22
C MET A 784 -23.40 -16.73 -6.14
N MET A 785 -22.52 -17.54 -5.55
CA MET A 785 -21.76 -18.51 -6.33
C MET A 785 -22.71 -19.62 -6.80
N THR A 786 -22.83 -19.80 -8.11
CA THR A 786 -23.72 -20.79 -8.72
C THR A 786 -22.95 -22.02 -9.23
N GLU A 787 -21.74 -21.83 -9.75
CA GLU A 787 -20.88 -22.91 -10.27
C GLU A 787 -19.43 -22.79 -9.81
N ILE A 788 -18.73 -23.94 -9.75
CA ILE A 788 -17.28 -24.02 -9.51
C ILE A 788 -16.62 -24.84 -10.62
N ASN A 789 -15.78 -24.20 -11.44
CA ASN A 789 -14.88 -24.88 -12.35
C ASN A 789 -13.50 -25.09 -11.67
N ARG A 790 -13.23 -26.35 -11.31
CA ARG A 790 -11.98 -26.73 -10.62
C ARG A 790 -10.79 -26.89 -11.54
N THR A 791 -11.03 -27.19 -12.82
CA THR A 791 -9.98 -27.44 -13.82
C THR A 791 -9.29 -26.12 -14.18
N ASP A 792 -10.09 -25.12 -14.52
CA ASP A 792 -9.61 -23.79 -14.92
C ASP A 792 -9.49 -22.82 -13.73
N LYS A 793 -9.92 -23.27 -12.54
CA LYS A 793 -9.89 -22.55 -11.26
C LYS A 793 -10.61 -21.21 -11.28
N TYR A 794 -11.91 -21.25 -11.59
CA TYR A 794 -12.79 -20.10 -11.42
C TYR A 794 -14.16 -20.51 -10.83
N ILE A 795 -14.86 -19.52 -10.29
CA ILE A 795 -16.26 -19.65 -9.86
C ILE A 795 -17.14 -18.75 -10.72
N VAL A 796 -18.40 -19.17 -10.91
CA VAL A 796 -19.42 -18.37 -11.59
C VAL A 796 -20.29 -17.70 -10.53
N ILE A 797 -20.50 -16.40 -10.67
CA ILE A 797 -21.35 -15.58 -9.81
C ILE A 797 -22.62 -15.24 -10.58
N ASP A 798 -23.76 -15.51 -9.96
CA ASP A 798 -25.10 -15.22 -10.47
C ASP A 798 -25.30 -15.70 -11.92
N ASP A 799 -24.68 -16.82 -12.29
CA ASP A 799 -24.70 -17.43 -13.64
C ASP A 799 -24.11 -16.57 -14.77
N GLU A 800 -23.41 -15.48 -14.45
CA GLU A 800 -22.91 -14.51 -15.44
C GLU A 800 -21.40 -14.26 -15.33
N ASP A 801 -20.91 -13.88 -14.14
CA ASP A 801 -19.56 -13.34 -13.96
C ASP A 801 -18.56 -14.41 -13.47
N ASN A 802 -17.39 -14.51 -14.12
CA ASN A 802 -16.32 -15.45 -13.75
C ASN A 802 -15.27 -14.82 -12.84
N ILE A 803 -15.02 -15.43 -11.68
CA ILE A 803 -13.95 -15.03 -10.75
C ILE A 803 -12.91 -16.15 -10.62
N TYR A 804 -11.69 -15.88 -11.08
CA TYR A 804 -10.59 -16.83 -10.99
C TYR A 804 -9.96 -16.82 -9.60
N TYR A 805 -9.53 -18.00 -9.15
CA TYR A 805 -8.91 -18.20 -7.86
C TYR A 805 -7.63 -19.04 -7.96
N GLU A 806 -6.72 -18.81 -7.02
CA GLU A 806 -5.65 -19.75 -6.70
C GLU A 806 -6.03 -20.59 -5.49
N TYR A 807 -6.63 -19.93 -4.50
CA TYR A 807 -7.18 -20.54 -3.30
C TYR A 807 -8.66 -20.18 -3.18
N LEU A 808 -9.52 -21.19 -3.05
CA LEU A 808 -10.96 -21.06 -2.85
C LEU A 808 -11.33 -21.59 -1.46
N PHE A 809 -11.94 -20.75 -0.63
CA PHE A 809 -12.44 -21.12 0.70
C PHE A 809 -13.97 -21.01 0.72
N LEU A 810 -14.65 -22.11 1.05
CA LEU A 810 -16.11 -22.17 1.12
C LEU A 810 -16.59 -22.10 2.56
N PHE A 811 -17.20 -20.98 2.93
CA PHE A 811 -17.81 -20.70 4.23
C PHE A 811 -19.31 -20.38 4.09
N THR A 812 -20.00 -21.14 3.24
CA THR A 812 -21.41 -20.93 2.84
C THR A 812 -22.42 -21.14 3.95
N GLY A 813 -22.02 -21.72 5.09
CA GLY A 813 -22.88 -21.91 6.25
C GLY A 813 -24.05 -22.86 5.98
N LEU A 814 -25.14 -22.69 6.75
CA LEU A 814 -26.37 -23.46 6.64
C LEU A 814 -27.56 -22.51 6.50
N GLN A 815 -28.59 -22.92 5.76
CA GLN A 815 -29.83 -22.17 5.61
C GLN A 815 -30.99 -22.92 6.29
N TYR A 816 -31.90 -22.17 6.93
CA TYR A 816 -33.15 -22.73 7.41
C TYR A 816 -33.97 -23.24 6.22
N GLN A 817 -34.29 -24.53 6.24
CA GLN A 817 -35.21 -25.11 5.26
C GLN A 817 -36.64 -25.03 5.77
N ILE A 818 -37.57 -24.66 4.89
CA ILE A 818 -38.99 -24.83 5.14
C ILE A 818 -39.24 -26.33 5.33
N PRO A 819 -39.85 -26.79 6.44
CA PRO A 819 -40.15 -28.20 6.62
C PRO A 819 -41.02 -28.69 5.46
N LEU A 820 -40.61 -29.76 4.78
CA LEU A 820 -41.41 -30.43 3.75
C LEU A 820 -42.86 -30.61 4.23
N GLN A 821 -43.87 -30.36 3.38
CA GLN A 821 -45.30 -30.39 3.76
C GLN A 821 -45.74 -31.66 4.52
N ARG A 822 -45.09 -32.82 4.27
CA ARG A 822 -45.30 -34.07 5.02
C ARG A 822 -45.01 -33.94 6.53
N ASN A 823 -44.05 -33.11 6.91
CA ASN A 823 -43.69 -32.83 8.30
C ASN A 823 -44.60 -31.78 8.94
N LEU A 824 -45.14 -30.84 8.15
CA LEU A 824 -46.13 -29.86 8.63
C LEU A 824 -47.42 -30.53 9.09
N ARG A 825 -47.95 -31.51 8.34
CA ARG A 825 -49.14 -32.29 8.78
C ARG A 825 -48.92 -33.01 10.11
N LYS A 826 -47.71 -33.51 10.36
CA LYS A 826 -47.35 -34.17 11.63
C LYS A 826 -47.23 -33.18 12.79
N LEU A 827 -46.73 -31.97 12.53
CA LEU A 827 -46.68 -30.86 13.48
C LEU A 827 -48.08 -30.37 13.88
N TYR A 828 -48.99 -30.23 12.91
CA TYR A 828 -50.39 -29.88 13.19
C TYR A 828 -51.14 -30.97 13.98
N SER A 829 -50.80 -32.24 13.76
CA SER A 829 -51.41 -33.36 14.50
C SER A 829 -50.82 -33.59 15.90
N ASN A 830 -49.62 -33.07 16.20
CA ASN A 830 -48.99 -33.22 17.50
C ASN A 830 -48.03 -32.06 17.79
N PRO A 831 -48.41 -31.07 18.62
CA PRO A 831 -47.57 -29.90 18.93
C PRO A 831 -46.27 -30.27 19.67
N ASN A 832 -46.14 -31.49 20.21
CA ASN A 832 -44.89 -31.99 20.82
C ASN A 832 -43.95 -32.70 19.82
N TYR A 833 -44.28 -32.73 18.53
CA TYR A 833 -43.46 -33.41 17.51
C TYR A 833 -42.06 -32.79 17.33
N CYS A 834 -41.91 -31.48 17.59
CA CYS A 834 -40.60 -30.82 17.63
C CYS A 834 -39.72 -31.29 18.80
N ARG A 835 -40.29 -31.45 20.01
CA ARG A 835 -39.53 -31.86 21.21
C ARG A 835 -38.92 -33.25 21.06
N LYS A 836 -39.68 -34.22 20.53
CA LYS A 836 -39.20 -35.61 20.37
C LYS A 836 -38.12 -35.80 19.29
N ASN A 837 -37.99 -34.88 18.33
CA ASN A 837 -36.94 -34.97 17.32
C ASN A 837 -35.66 -34.23 17.72
N ILE A 838 -35.73 -33.24 18.60
CA ILE A 838 -34.54 -32.58 19.16
C ILE A 838 -33.73 -33.57 20.02
N ASP A 839 -34.39 -34.42 20.81
CA ASP A 839 -33.70 -35.42 21.65
C ASP A 839 -33.00 -36.53 20.84
N ARG A 840 -33.39 -36.76 19.57
CA ARG A 840 -32.72 -37.75 18.69
C ARG A 840 -31.46 -37.23 18.01
N TYR A 841 -31.25 -35.91 17.95
CA TYR A 841 -30.05 -35.31 17.37
C TYR A 841 -29.03 -34.84 18.42
N ILE A 842 -29.33 -34.99 19.72
CA ILE A 842 -28.41 -34.66 20.83
C ILE A 842 -27.57 -35.89 21.26
N THR A 843 -27.72 -37.05 20.60
CA THR A 843 -26.92 -38.27 20.87
C THR A 843 -26.11 -38.78 19.66
N LEU A 844 -25.57 -37.88 18.84
CA LEU A 844 -24.49 -38.19 17.88
C LEU A 844 -23.38 -37.14 17.94
#